data_AF-A0A015UH77-F1
#
_entry.id   AF-A0A015UH77-F1
#
_cell.length_a   1.000
_cell.length_b   1.000
_cell.length_c   1.000
_cell.angle_alpha   90.00
_cell.angle_beta   90.00
_cell.angle_gamma   90.00
#
_symmetry.space_group_name_H-M   'P 1'
#
loop_
_entity.id
_entity.type
_entity.pdbx_description
1 polymer ?
#
loop_
_entity_poly.entity_id
_entity_poly.type
_entity_poly.pdbx_seq_one_letter_code
_entity_poly.pdbx_strand_id
1 'polypeptide(L)'
;GKFMEAAEQFERIMNDSGFVRLRRLSTDEIVGTEKSAGLIERYFSLMPEGDTTLQDIDLSAKEMRIGDNRLCLHTLSDAEDMPGKVATDIRYEKLSTDRSDCRLSFASPVGLLLSCNHIYNQYVIIDNSEENLQKFEKSARNMQSLSRYSRSNSINREWIDQYLNEAHSYGLTSVRAHFNVMAWSDDAEELKHIKNDVGSQLASMECVPRHNTIDCPTLYWAAMPGNAADFPAEESFHTFIEQAVCLFTEETNYRSSLSPFGIKMVDRLTGKPLHLDISALPMKRGITTNRNKFVLGPSGSGKSFFMNHLVRQYYEQGTHVVLVDTGNSYQGLCEMIRCKTNGADGVYFTYTEEKPISFNPFYTDDYVFDVEKKDSIKTLLLTLWKSEDDKVTKTESGELGSAVNAYIERIRADRSIVPSFNTFYEYMRDDYRRELAEREIKVEKSDFNIDNMLTTMRQYYRDGRYDFLLNSTENIDLLGKRFIVFEIDSIKENRELFPVVTIIIMEAFINKMRRLKGVRKQLIVEEAWKALSSANMAEYLRYMYKTVRKYYGEAIVVTQEVDDIISSPVVKESIINNSDCKILLDQRKYMNKFDAIQSLLGLTEKEKSQILSINMANNPSRLYKEVWIGLGGTQSAVYATEVSAEEYLAYTTEETEKVEVYHLAEKLGGDIEAAIRQLAERRRNKE
;
A
#
# COMPACT_ATOMS: atom_id res chain seq x y z
N GLY A 1 19.08 -1.08 42.12
CA GLY A 1 20.36 -1.81 42.06
C GLY A 1 21.03 -1.40 40.77
N LYS A 2 22.31 -0.99 40.80
CA LYS A 2 22.97 -0.22 39.73
C LYS A 2 22.74 -0.74 38.31
N PHE A 3 22.68 -2.06 38.10
CA PHE A 3 22.40 -2.66 36.79
C PHE A 3 20.98 -2.36 36.28
N MET A 4 19.95 -2.57 37.12
CA MET A 4 18.56 -2.32 36.72
C MET A 4 18.32 -0.84 36.42
N GLU A 5 18.93 0.06 37.21
CA GLU A 5 18.86 1.50 36.97
C GLU A 5 19.50 1.88 35.63
N ALA A 6 20.66 1.31 35.30
CA ALA A 6 21.32 1.54 34.01
C ALA A 6 20.50 0.97 32.83
N ALA A 7 19.91 -0.22 32.98
CA ALA A 7 19.06 -0.83 31.96
C ALA A 7 17.77 -0.02 31.73
N GLU A 8 17.12 0.47 32.78
CA GLU A 8 15.95 1.35 32.69
C GLU A 8 16.30 2.70 32.04
N GLN A 9 17.47 3.26 32.35
CA GLN A 9 17.95 4.48 31.71
C GLN A 9 18.22 4.25 30.21
N PHE A 10 18.87 3.15 29.85
CA PHE A 10 19.12 2.78 28.45
C PHE A 10 17.80 2.54 27.70
N GLU A 11 16.88 1.79 28.29
CA GLU A 11 15.53 1.56 27.74
C GLU A 11 14.82 2.88 27.45
N ARG A 12 14.85 3.81 28.40
CA ARG A 12 14.22 5.12 28.26
C ARG A 12 14.86 5.93 27.14
N ILE A 13 16.18 6.02 27.08
CA ILE A 13 16.89 6.76 26.02
C ILE A 13 16.54 6.20 24.64
N MET A 14 16.56 4.88 24.48
CA MET A 14 16.24 4.25 23.20
C MET A 14 14.78 4.46 22.81
N ASN A 15 13.84 4.31 23.74
CA ASN A 15 12.42 4.54 23.48
C ASN A 15 12.12 6.02 23.17
N ASP A 16 12.78 6.96 23.84
CA ASP A 16 12.62 8.40 23.63
C ASP A 16 13.13 8.83 22.23
N SER A 17 14.04 8.06 21.61
CA SER A 17 14.51 8.31 20.24
C SER A 17 13.41 8.17 19.18
N GLY A 18 12.37 7.36 19.45
CA GLY A 18 11.29 7.06 18.50
C GLY A 18 11.66 6.13 17.34
N PHE A 19 12.94 5.78 17.16
CA PHE A 19 13.41 4.88 16.08
C PHE A 19 13.36 3.40 16.48
N VAL A 20 13.66 3.12 17.74
CA VAL A 20 13.68 1.76 18.31
C VAL A 20 12.75 1.72 19.52
N ARG A 21 11.99 0.63 19.64
CA ARG A 21 11.18 0.38 20.82
C ARG A 21 11.72 -0.83 21.57
N LEU A 22 12.19 -0.59 22.78
CA LEU A 22 12.58 -1.64 23.70
C LEU A 22 11.40 -2.01 24.60
N ARG A 23 11.32 -3.31 24.90
CA ARG A 23 10.32 -3.92 25.76
C ARG A 23 10.99 -5.00 26.57
N ARG A 24 10.82 -4.97 27.89
CA ARG A 24 11.20 -6.09 28.75
C ARG A 24 10.35 -7.33 28.44
N LEU A 25 11.00 -8.45 28.17
CA LEU A 25 10.37 -9.75 28.02
C LEU A 25 9.93 -10.30 29.38
N SER A 26 8.79 -11.00 29.41
CA SER A 26 8.37 -11.76 30.58
C SER A 26 9.20 -13.04 30.74
N THR A 27 9.12 -13.66 31.92
CA THR A 27 9.73 -14.97 32.15
C THR A 27 9.24 -16.00 31.12
N ASP A 28 7.92 -16.09 30.92
CA ASP A 28 7.29 -17.01 29.96
C ASP A 28 7.77 -16.79 28.52
N GLU A 29 8.09 -15.55 28.13
CA GLU A 29 8.62 -15.26 26.80
C GLU A 29 10.09 -15.69 26.64
N ILE A 30 10.84 -15.74 27.73
CA ILE A 30 12.23 -16.17 27.74
C ILE A 30 12.33 -17.69 27.81
N VAL A 31 11.67 -18.31 28.78
CA VAL A 31 11.80 -19.75 29.07
C VAL A 31 10.70 -20.62 28.44
N GLY A 32 9.59 -20.03 28.00
CA GLY A 32 8.47 -20.76 27.43
C GLY A 32 7.35 -21.04 28.42
N THR A 33 6.31 -21.69 27.92
CA THR A 33 5.18 -22.23 28.70
C THR A 33 4.92 -23.67 28.27
N GLU A 34 4.04 -24.40 28.97
CA GLU A 34 3.62 -25.76 28.57
C GLU A 34 3.09 -25.85 27.13
N LYS A 35 2.67 -24.73 26.52
CA LYS A 35 2.03 -24.68 25.20
C LYS A 35 2.81 -23.90 24.16
N SER A 36 3.94 -23.28 24.53
CA SER A 36 4.62 -22.36 23.62
C SER A 36 6.10 -22.23 23.96
N ALA A 37 6.94 -22.40 22.94
CA ALA A 37 8.37 -22.27 23.09
C ALA A 37 8.82 -20.86 23.48
N GLY A 38 9.71 -20.77 24.46
CA GLY A 38 10.40 -19.54 24.87
C GLY A 38 11.52 -19.14 23.91
N LEU A 39 12.08 -17.95 24.10
CA LEU A 39 13.21 -17.46 23.31
C LEU A 39 14.44 -18.38 23.40
N ILE A 40 14.74 -18.91 24.59
CA ILE A 40 15.90 -19.80 24.80
C ILE A 40 15.68 -21.14 24.09
N GLU A 41 14.48 -21.72 24.22
CA GLU A 41 14.13 -22.98 23.57
C GLU A 41 14.21 -22.88 22.04
N ARG A 42 13.71 -21.77 21.48
CA ARG A 42 13.81 -21.44 20.04
C ARG A 42 15.24 -21.32 19.55
N TYR A 43 16.11 -20.70 20.36
CA TYR A 43 17.54 -20.62 20.06
C TYR A 43 18.20 -22.00 20.07
N PHE A 44 17.88 -22.83 21.08
CA PHE A 44 18.38 -24.19 21.19
C PHE A 44 17.93 -25.13 20.07
N SER A 45 16.75 -24.91 19.51
CA SER A 45 16.25 -25.70 18.38
C SER A 45 16.55 -25.07 17.01
N LEU A 46 17.14 -23.87 16.95
CA LEU A 46 17.26 -23.06 15.73
C LEU A 46 15.92 -22.86 14.98
N MET A 47 14.81 -22.77 15.73
CA MET A 47 13.47 -22.62 15.15
C MET A 47 12.85 -21.27 15.55
N PRO A 48 12.45 -20.41 14.59
CA PRO A 48 11.93 -19.09 14.90
C PRO A 48 10.54 -19.10 15.59
N GLU A 49 9.64 -20.03 15.23
CA GLU A 49 8.27 -20.15 15.76
C GLU A 49 7.77 -21.61 15.72
N GLY A 50 6.87 -21.98 16.63
CA GLY A 50 6.16 -23.28 16.65
C GLY A 50 6.31 -24.08 17.96
N ASP A 51 5.76 -25.30 17.98
CA ASP A 51 6.10 -26.31 18.99
C ASP A 51 7.55 -26.74 18.76
N THR A 52 8.47 -26.20 19.55
CA THR A 52 9.87 -26.60 19.49
C THR A 52 9.98 -28.03 20.01
N THR A 53 10.26 -28.96 19.10
CA THR A 53 10.69 -30.29 19.50
C THR A 53 12.10 -30.15 20.07
N LEU A 54 12.33 -30.70 21.27
CA LEU A 54 13.67 -30.77 21.83
C LEU A 54 14.52 -31.63 20.89
N GLN A 55 15.61 -31.04 20.38
CA GLN A 55 16.54 -31.70 19.48
C GLN A 55 17.85 -32.00 20.19
N ASP A 56 18.50 -33.10 19.83
CA ASP A 56 19.84 -33.42 20.34
C ASP A 56 20.85 -32.41 19.80
N ILE A 57 21.77 -31.96 20.68
CA ILE A 57 22.86 -31.06 20.32
C ILE A 57 24.16 -31.88 20.32
N ASP A 58 24.83 -31.91 19.18
CA ASP A 58 26.17 -32.48 19.05
C ASP A 58 27.20 -31.34 18.93
N LEU A 59 28.09 -31.27 19.92
CA LEU A 59 29.11 -30.24 20.06
C LEU A 59 30.48 -30.85 19.79
N SER A 60 30.85 -30.93 18.51
CA SER A 60 32.21 -31.32 18.12
C SER A 60 32.93 -30.16 17.43
N ALA A 61 34.25 -30.06 17.62
CA ALA A 61 35.07 -29.02 16.97
C ALA A 61 35.19 -29.18 15.43
N LYS A 62 34.61 -30.25 14.85
CA LYS A 62 34.60 -30.48 13.40
C LYS A 62 33.23 -30.24 12.79
N GLU A 63 32.17 -30.56 13.52
CA GLU A 63 30.78 -30.49 13.06
C GLU A 63 29.91 -30.24 14.29
N MET A 64 29.29 -29.05 14.34
CA MET A 64 28.26 -28.73 15.31
C MET A 64 26.90 -28.96 14.65
N ARG A 65 26.01 -29.68 15.35
CA ARG A 65 24.70 -30.03 14.82
C ARG A 65 23.63 -29.92 15.90
N ILE A 66 22.45 -29.44 15.50
CA ILE A 66 21.24 -29.37 16.33
C ILE A 66 20.15 -30.13 15.58
N GLY A 67 19.78 -31.30 16.11
CA GLY A 67 18.95 -32.26 15.39
C GLY A 67 19.60 -32.67 14.07
N ASP A 68 18.96 -32.34 12.96
CA ASP A 68 19.52 -32.58 11.61
C ASP A 68 20.25 -31.36 11.03
N ASN A 69 20.07 -30.18 11.63
CA ASN A 69 20.67 -28.93 11.16
C ASN A 69 22.16 -28.88 11.49
N ARG A 70 23.00 -28.85 10.45
CA ARG A 70 24.44 -28.66 10.56
C ARG A 70 24.75 -27.18 10.50
N LEU A 71 25.59 -26.69 11.42
CA LEU A 71 25.94 -25.29 11.52
C LEU A 71 27.22 -24.98 10.74
N CYS A 72 27.28 -23.80 10.14
CA CYS A 72 28.50 -23.19 9.66
C CYS A 72 28.63 -21.78 10.23
N LEU A 73 29.86 -21.41 10.62
CA LEU A 73 30.13 -20.15 11.31
C LEU A 73 31.21 -19.37 10.56
N HIS A 74 30.93 -18.10 10.29
CA HIS A 74 31.90 -17.13 9.81
C HIS A 74 32.05 -16.00 10.82
N THR A 75 33.28 -15.71 11.22
CA THR A 75 33.60 -14.68 12.22
C THR A 75 34.37 -13.51 11.61
N LEU A 76 34.18 -12.33 12.20
CA LEU A 76 34.98 -11.14 12.04
C LEU A 76 35.52 -10.75 13.42
N SER A 77 36.71 -11.27 13.74
CA SER A 77 37.27 -11.23 15.09
C SER A 77 38.60 -10.50 15.17
N ASP A 78 39.26 -10.27 14.03
CA ASP A 78 40.50 -9.51 13.93
C ASP A 78 40.30 -8.20 13.17
N ALA A 79 41.03 -7.15 13.55
CA ALA A 79 40.95 -5.85 12.89
C ALA A 79 41.43 -5.90 11.42
N GLU A 80 42.28 -6.87 11.07
CA GLU A 80 42.74 -7.10 9.69
C GLU A 80 41.65 -7.70 8.80
N ASP A 81 40.62 -8.32 9.38
CA ASP A 81 39.47 -8.87 8.64
C ASP A 81 38.45 -7.80 8.26
N MET A 82 38.60 -6.60 8.81
CA MET A 82 37.68 -5.48 8.63
C MET A 82 38.03 -4.65 7.38
N PRO A 83 37.04 -3.98 6.77
CA PRO A 83 37.27 -3.15 5.61
C PRO A 83 38.00 -1.87 6.01
N GLY A 84 38.70 -1.25 5.05
CA GLY A 84 39.44 -0.01 5.32
C GLY A 84 38.54 1.18 5.69
N LYS A 85 37.24 1.10 5.40
CA LYS A 85 36.22 2.07 5.80
C LYS A 85 34.90 1.35 6.08
N VAL A 86 34.19 1.83 7.09
CA VAL A 86 32.79 1.48 7.37
C VAL A 86 31.92 2.74 7.24
N ALA A 87 30.64 2.55 6.99
CA ALA A 87 29.65 3.62 6.90
C ALA A 87 28.35 3.18 7.57
N THR A 88 27.47 4.13 7.87
CA THR A 88 26.12 3.84 8.39
C THR A 88 25.27 3.08 7.37
N ASP A 89 25.50 3.34 6.09
CA ASP A 89 24.73 2.77 4.98
C ASP A 89 25.57 2.57 3.73
N ILE A 90 25.08 1.71 2.85
CA ILE A 90 25.62 1.43 1.52
C ILE A 90 24.54 1.62 0.46
N ARG A 91 24.96 1.94 -0.76
CA ARG A 91 24.10 2.01 -1.92
C ARG A 91 23.80 0.60 -2.43
N TYR A 92 22.53 0.21 -2.42
CA TYR A 92 22.09 -1.05 -2.99
C TYR A 92 21.82 -0.88 -4.49
N GLU A 93 22.81 -1.23 -5.31
CA GLU A 93 22.82 -0.97 -6.76
C GLU A 93 21.60 -1.56 -7.49
N LYS A 94 21.16 -2.77 -7.12
CA LYS A 94 20.04 -3.45 -7.80
C LYS A 94 18.72 -2.66 -7.74
N LEU A 95 18.54 -1.81 -6.74
CA LEU A 95 17.34 -0.99 -6.52
C LEU A 95 17.60 0.51 -6.63
N SER A 96 18.82 0.90 -7.01
CA SER A 96 19.21 2.30 -7.18
C SER A 96 19.13 2.70 -8.65
N THR A 97 19.03 4.00 -8.91
CA THR A 97 19.06 4.59 -10.25
C THR A 97 20.03 5.77 -10.25
N ASP A 98 20.32 6.35 -11.42
CA ASP A 98 21.13 7.57 -11.52
C ASP A 98 20.51 8.78 -10.80
N ARG A 99 19.21 8.71 -10.47
CA ARG A 99 18.46 9.79 -9.81
C ARG A 99 18.03 9.47 -8.38
N SER A 100 18.32 8.27 -7.89
CA SER A 100 17.91 7.84 -6.55
C SER A 100 18.77 6.72 -6.00
N ASP A 101 19.18 6.87 -4.75
CA ASP A 101 19.88 5.82 -4.03
C ASP A 101 18.91 5.07 -3.13
N CYS A 102 18.82 3.75 -3.33
CA CYS A 102 18.26 2.86 -2.33
C CYS A 102 19.40 2.53 -1.34
N ARG A 103 19.35 3.14 -0.15
CA ARG A 103 20.33 2.92 0.90
C ARG A 103 19.86 1.81 1.85
N LEU A 104 20.77 0.92 2.21
CA LEU A 104 20.60 -0.12 3.23
C LEU A 104 21.74 -0.02 4.23
N SER A 105 21.58 -0.58 5.43
CA SER A 105 22.64 -0.70 6.42
C SER A 105 23.87 -1.37 5.82
N PHE A 106 25.06 -0.99 6.29
CA PHE A 106 26.32 -1.55 5.81
C PHE A 106 26.39 -3.06 6.01
N ALA A 107 25.77 -3.59 7.07
CA ALA A 107 25.65 -5.03 7.34
C ALA A 107 24.46 -5.72 6.66
N SER A 108 23.68 -5.02 5.83
CA SER A 108 22.55 -5.62 5.10
C SER A 108 22.90 -6.87 4.25
N PRO A 109 24.12 -7.05 3.67
CA PRO A 109 24.51 -8.27 2.97
C PRO A 109 24.40 -9.54 3.81
N VAL A 110 24.72 -9.45 5.10
CA VAL A 110 24.70 -10.59 6.05
C VAL A 110 23.46 -10.63 6.94
N GLY A 111 22.55 -9.67 6.77
CA GLY A 111 21.24 -9.63 7.39
C GLY A 111 20.14 -9.96 6.38
N LEU A 112 19.32 -8.95 6.04
CA LEU A 112 18.12 -9.13 5.22
C LEU A 112 18.38 -9.72 3.82
N LEU A 113 19.57 -9.49 3.24
CA LEU A 113 19.90 -9.95 1.88
C LEU A 113 20.42 -11.40 1.85
N LEU A 114 20.78 -11.96 3.01
CA LEU A 114 21.31 -13.32 3.11
C LEU A 114 20.15 -14.34 3.06
N SER A 115 20.09 -15.09 1.96
CA SER A 115 18.94 -15.92 1.59
C SER A 115 19.03 -17.36 2.14
N CYS A 116 19.33 -17.50 3.42
CA CYS A 116 19.43 -18.80 4.11
C CYS A 116 19.01 -18.70 5.57
N ASN A 117 18.87 -19.83 6.26
CA ASN A 117 18.66 -19.82 7.70
C ASN A 117 19.94 -19.36 8.40
N HIS A 118 19.87 -18.24 9.12
CA HIS A 118 21.03 -17.68 9.81
C HIS A 118 20.65 -16.83 11.03
N ILE A 119 21.63 -16.64 11.90
CA ILE A 119 21.65 -15.67 12.99
C ILE A 119 22.91 -14.80 12.79
N TYR A 120 22.72 -13.49 12.75
CA TYR A 120 23.81 -12.52 12.74
C TYR A 120 24.02 -11.95 14.15
N ASN A 121 25.09 -12.41 14.83
CA ASN A 121 25.42 -11.99 16.18
C ASN A 121 26.31 -10.75 16.14
N GLN A 122 25.91 -9.71 16.87
CA GLN A 122 26.57 -8.40 16.91
C GLN A 122 26.93 -8.07 18.37
N TYR A 123 28.22 -8.04 18.69
CA TYR A 123 28.72 -7.79 20.04
C TYR A 123 29.47 -6.46 20.11
N VAL A 124 29.12 -5.66 21.12
CA VAL A 124 29.89 -4.48 21.53
C VAL A 124 30.13 -4.59 23.02
N ILE A 125 31.39 -4.76 23.40
CA ILE A 125 31.83 -4.93 24.78
C ILE A 125 32.43 -3.61 25.25
N ILE A 126 31.70 -2.94 26.15
CA ILE A 126 32.07 -1.65 26.71
C ILE A 126 32.95 -1.89 27.93
N ASP A 127 34.27 -1.97 27.71
CA ASP A 127 35.28 -2.10 28.75
C ASP A 127 35.70 -0.72 29.32
N ASN A 128 36.68 -0.71 30.23
CA ASN A 128 37.33 0.52 30.67
C ASN A 128 38.22 1.08 29.55
N SER A 129 37.72 2.11 28.86
CA SER A 129 38.42 2.78 27.76
C SER A 129 39.80 3.32 28.17
N GLU A 130 39.95 3.89 29.37
CA GLU A 130 41.24 4.42 29.82
C GLU A 130 42.29 3.32 29.96
N GLU A 131 41.91 2.16 30.50
CA GLU A 131 42.81 1.01 30.62
C GLU A 131 43.21 0.46 29.26
N ASN A 132 42.30 0.43 28.29
CA ASN A 132 42.59 -0.03 26.93
C ASN A 132 43.59 0.90 26.24
N LEU A 133 43.39 2.21 26.33
CA LEU A 133 44.32 3.21 25.78
C LEU A 133 45.71 3.09 26.43
N GLN A 134 45.79 2.93 27.75
CA GLN A 134 47.07 2.73 28.45
C GLN A 134 47.80 1.44 27.99
N LYS A 135 47.06 0.36 27.71
CA LYS A 135 47.64 -0.88 27.15
C LYS A 135 48.21 -0.62 25.76
N PHE A 136 47.50 0.11 24.90
CA PHE A 136 47.97 0.49 23.57
C PHE A 136 49.21 1.39 23.62
N GLU A 137 49.24 2.40 24.49
CA GLU A 137 50.43 3.25 24.69
C GLU A 137 51.65 2.45 25.14
N LYS A 138 51.45 1.47 26.03
CA LYS A 138 52.52 0.56 26.47
C LYS A 138 53.00 -0.32 25.29
N SER A 139 52.08 -0.83 24.49
CA SER A 139 52.38 -1.61 23.30
C SER A 139 53.17 -0.81 22.26
N ALA A 140 52.75 0.42 21.95
CA ALA A 140 53.43 1.32 21.03
C ALA A 140 54.87 1.64 21.49
N ARG A 141 55.08 1.90 22.79
CA ARG A 141 56.41 2.11 23.38
C ARG A 141 57.31 0.88 23.24
N ASN A 142 56.77 -0.31 23.51
CA ASN A 142 57.50 -1.57 23.33
C ASN A 142 57.90 -1.77 21.86
N MET A 143 56.97 -1.55 20.92
CA MET A 143 57.23 -1.65 19.48
C MET A 143 58.25 -0.62 19.00
N GLN A 144 58.27 0.59 19.57
CA GLN A 144 59.28 1.61 19.27
C GLN A 144 60.68 1.11 19.61
N SER A 145 60.84 0.45 20.76
CA SER A 145 62.13 -0.10 21.19
C SER A 145 62.63 -1.24 20.28
N LEU A 146 61.71 -1.96 19.63
CA LEU A 146 61.99 -3.09 18.73
C LEU A 146 61.93 -2.72 17.23
N SER A 147 61.53 -1.50 16.89
CA SER A 147 61.30 -1.04 15.50
C SER A 147 62.57 -1.04 14.62
N ARG A 148 63.77 -1.01 15.22
CA ARG A 148 65.05 -1.10 14.50
C ARG A 148 65.28 -2.47 13.84
N TYR A 149 64.56 -3.50 14.24
CA TYR A 149 64.78 -4.89 13.82
C TYR A 149 63.69 -5.46 12.89
N SER A 150 62.54 -4.78 12.72
CA SER A 150 61.45 -5.23 11.85
C SER A 150 60.59 -4.08 11.34
N ARG A 151 60.39 -4.03 10.01
CA ARG A 151 59.49 -3.08 9.33
C ARG A 151 58.01 -3.29 9.70
N SER A 152 57.61 -4.52 10.04
CA SER A 152 56.25 -4.81 10.49
C SER A 152 55.96 -4.12 11.84
N ASN A 153 56.92 -4.12 12.77
CA ASN A 153 56.75 -3.44 14.06
C ASN A 153 56.62 -1.92 13.91
N SER A 154 57.27 -1.30 12.92
CA SER A 154 57.10 0.13 12.66
C SER A 154 55.71 0.48 12.13
N ILE A 155 55.13 -0.38 11.27
CA ILE A 155 53.78 -0.18 10.71
C ILE A 155 52.72 -0.37 11.80
N ASN A 156 52.81 -1.45 12.59
CA ASN A 156 51.86 -1.70 13.69
C ASN A 156 51.89 -0.56 14.73
N ARG A 157 53.09 -0.01 15.02
CA ARG A 157 53.21 1.16 15.90
C ARG A 157 52.48 2.37 15.31
N GLU A 158 52.65 2.63 14.02
CA GLU A 158 51.98 3.75 13.35
C GLU A 158 50.46 3.64 13.43
N TRP A 159 49.90 2.43 13.25
CA TRP A 159 48.46 2.19 13.43
C TRP A 159 47.99 2.39 14.87
N ILE A 160 48.75 1.92 15.86
CA ILE A 160 48.42 2.16 17.27
C ILE A 160 48.47 3.66 17.60
N ASP A 161 49.50 4.37 17.11
CA ASP A 161 49.62 5.82 17.31
C ASP A 161 48.43 6.55 16.65
N GLN A 162 47.98 6.13 15.46
CA GLN A 162 46.77 6.66 14.82
C GLN A 162 45.51 6.42 15.67
N TYR A 163 45.31 5.19 16.15
CA TYR A 163 44.19 4.83 17.02
C TYR A 163 44.15 5.69 18.29
N LEU A 164 45.29 5.82 18.99
CA LEU A 164 45.41 6.65 20.19
C LEU A 164 45.11 8.12 19.89
N ASN A 165 45.64 8.65 18.78
CA ASN A 165 45.40 10.03 18.39
C ASN A 165 43.93 10.30 18.09
N GLU A 166 43.24 9.40 17.39
CA GLU A 166 41.80 9.53 17.13
C GLU A 166 40.99 9.46 18.42
N ALA A 167 41.28 8.49 19.29
CA ALA A 167 40.62 8.34 20.58
C ALA A 167 40.69 9.64 21.41
N HIS A 168 41.88 10.24 21.52
CA HIS A 168 42.08 11.48 22.27
C HIS A 168 41.53 12.72 21.57
N SER A 169 41.69 12.82 20.25
CA SER A 169 41.31 14.04 19.50
C SER A 169 39.80 14.21 19.42
N TYR A 170 39.06 13.11 19.28
CA TYR A 170 37.59 13.14 19.14
C TYR A 170 36.86 12.69 20.41
N GLY A 171 37.59 12.24 21.45
CA GLY A 171 37.00 11.75 22.69
C GLY A 171 36.24 10.43 22.51
N LEU A 172 36.70 9.57 21.59
CA LEU A 172 36.04 8.31 21.27
C LEU A 172 36.25 7.29 22.40
N THR A 173 35.23 6.47 22.64
CA THR A 173 35.29 5.40 23.64
C THR A 173 35.84 4.13 22.99
N SER A 174 36.97 3.64 23.48
CA SER A 174 37.58 2.38 23.05
C SER A 174 36.74 1.20 23.54
N VAL A 175 36.28 0.37 22.62
CA VAL A 175 35.46 -0.83 22.88
C VAL A 175 36.04 -2.04 22.17
N ARG A 176 35.62 -3.24 22.58
CA ARG A 176 35.83 -4.46 21.79
C ARG A 176 34.57 -4.82 21.02
N ALA A 177 34.72 -5.30 19.80
CA ALA A 177 33.62 -5.71 18.95
C ALA A 177 33.86 -7.10 18.35
N HIS A 178 32.77 -7.80 18.06
CA HIS A 178 32.77 -9.07 17.33
C HIS A 178 31.49 -9.20 16.53
N PHE A 179 31.62 -9.75 15.33
CA PHE A 179 30.49 -10.02 14.45
C PHE A 179 30.63 -11.43 13.90
N ASN A 180 29.53 -12.17 13.89
CA ASN A 180 29.54 -13.48 13.25
C ASN A 180 28.20 -13.82 12.61
N VAL A 181 28.28 -14.61 11.54
CA VAL A 181 27.13 -15.19 10.86
C VAL A 181 27.14 -16.68 11.13
N MET A 182 26.13 -17.13 11.85
CA MET A 182 25.86 -18.53 12.11
C MET A 182 24.72 -18.97 11.20
N ALA A 183 25.00 -19.83 10.22
CA ALA A 183 24.01 -20.33 9.27
C ALA A 183 23.88 -21.85 9.36
N TRP A 184 22.77 -22.40 8.90
CA TRP A 184 22.52 -23.84 8.99
C TRP A 184 21.61 -24.39 7.88
N SER A 185 21.73 -25.70 7.64
CA SER A 185 20.81 -26.50 6.82
C SER A 185 20.85 -27.96 7.28
N ASP A 186 19.76 -28.69 7.04
CA ASP A 186 19.67 -30.14 7.21
C ASP A 186 20.25 -30.92 6.01
N ASP A 187 20.41 -30.26 4.86
CA ASP A 187 21.06 -30.78 3.65
C ASP A 187 22.55 -30.37 3.58
N ALA A 188 23.42 -31.37 3.44
CA ALA A 188 24.85 -31.18 3.34
C ALA A 188 25.31 -30.48 2.04
N GLU A 189 24.61 -30.65 0.92
CA GLU A 189 24.95 -29.93 -0.32
C GLU A 189 24.49 -28.47 -0.24
N GLU A 190 23.28 -28.21 0.27
CA GLU A 190 22.80 -26.86 0.52
C GLU A 190 23.73 -26.12 1.50
N LEU A 191 24.19 -26.76 2.57
CA LEU A 191 25.13 -26.16 3.52
C LEU A 191 26.43 -25.68 2.85
N LYS A 192 26.95 -26.40 1.84
CA LYS A 192 28.13 -25.95 1.08
C LYS A 192 27.84 -24.68 0.29
N HIS A 193 26.65 -24.58 -0.31
CA HIS A 193 26.20 -23.37 -1.00
C HIS A 193 26.05 -22.21 -0.01
N ILE A 194 25.35 -22.43 1.11
CA ILE A 194 25.18 -21.44 2.20
C ILE A 194 26.54 -20.93 2.68
N LYS A 195 27.50 -21.82 2.90
CA LYS A 195 28.85 -21.45 3.34
C LYS A 195 29.52 -20.49 2.35
N ASN A 196 29.45 -20.79 1.05
CA ASN A 196 30.02 -19.94 0.01
C ASN A 196 29.27 -18.59 -0.09
N ASP A 197 27.95 -18.61 0.05
CA ASP A 197 27.12 -17.42 -0.01
C ASP A 197 27.40 -16.48 1.16
N VAL A 198 27.48 -16.99 2.39
CA VAL A 198 27.85 -16.19 3.57
C VAL A 198 29.23 -15.56 3.39
N GLY A 199 30.22 -16.33 2.94
CA GLY A 199 31.55 -15.82 2.63
C GLY A 199 31.52 -14.73 1.55
N SER A 200 30.73 -14.92 0.50
CA SER A 200 30.57 -13.92 -0.57
C SER A 200 29.88 -12.63 -0.08
N GLN A 201 28.89 -12.72 0.82
CA GLN A 201 28.22 -11.54 1.37
C GLN A 201 29.17 -10.74 2.28
N LEU A 202 29.94 -11.42 3.14
CA LEU A 202 30.99 -10.77 3.94
C LEU A 202 32.06 -10.12 3.07
N ALA A 203 32.50 -10.80 2.00
CA ALA A 203 33.45 -10.22 1.05
C ALA A 203 32.87 -9.00 0.29
N SER A 204 31.56 -8.95 0.06
CA SER A 204 30.90 -7.79 -0.54
C SER A 204 30.88 -6.56 0.38
N MET A 205 31.03 -6.77 1.69
CA MET A 205 31.27 -5.72 2.68
C MET A 205 32.77 -5.36 2.79
N GLU A 206 33.61 -5.84 1.86
CA GLU A 206 35.07 -5.73 1.89
C GLU A 206 35.72 -6.36 3.15
N CYS A 207 35.01 -7.25 3.83
CA CYS A 207 35.54 -8.00 4.97
C CYS A 207 36.23 -9.29 4.50
N VAL A 208 37.17 -9.80 5.29
CA VAL A 208 37.79 -11.11 5.05
C VAL A 208 37.05 -12.16 5.88
N PRO A 209 36.22 -13.02 5.28
CA PRO A 209 35.44 -14.00 6.04
C PRO A 209 36.33 -15.12 6.59
N ARG A 210 36.38 -15.28 7.91
CA ARG A 210 37.03 -16.42 8.55
C ARG A 210 36.01 -17.52 8.85
N HIS A 211 36.09 -18.64 8.15
CA HIS A 211 35.27 -19.82 8.47
C HIS A 211 35.78 -20.50 9.74
N ASN A 212 35.17 -20.20 10.88
CA ASN A 212 35.60 -20.69 12.19
C ASN A 212 34.95 -22.03 12.54
N THR A 213 35.74 -23.10 12.50
CA THR A 213 35.28 -24.46 12.83
C THR A 213 35.48 -24.82 14.30
N ILE A 214 36.44 -24.18 14.98
CA ILE A 214 36.87 -24.58 16.33
C ILE A 214 35.97 -23.93 17.38
N ASP A 215 35.71 -22.64 17.25
CA ASP A 215 35.01 -21.86 18.28
C ASP A 215 33.49 -21.84 18.08
N CYS A 216 32.98 -22.58 17.10
CA CYS A 216 31.54 -22.65 16.83
C CYS A 216 30.70 -23.06 18.05
N PRO A 217 31.06 -24.13 18.81
CA PRO A 217 30.37 -24.46 20.05
C PRO A 217 30.42 -23.34 21.11
N THR A 218 31.59 -22.71 21.28
CA THR A 218 31.81 -21.65 22.28
C THR A 218 30.99 -20.40 21.94
N LEU A 219 31.04 -19.96 20.69
CA LEU A 219 30.32 -18.78 20.21
C LEU A 219 28.81 -19.00 20.15
N TYR A 220 28.35 -20.23 19.88
CA TYR A 220 26.96 -20.61 20.04
C TYR A 220 26.49 -20.46 21.50
N TRP A 221 27.25 -21.01 22.45
CA TRP A 221 26.90 -20.87 23.86
C TRP A 221 26.93 -19.42 24.36
N ALA A 222 27.90 -18.62 23.90
CA ALA A 222 27.98 -17.20 24.24
C ALA A 222 26.83 -16.37 23.61
N ALA A 223 26.34 -16.78 22.44
CA ALA A 223 25.25 -16.10 21.71
C ALA A 223 23.85 -16.41 22.25
N MET A 224 23.73 -17.34 23.20
CA MET A 224 22.47 -17.54 23.91
C MET A 224 22.01 -16.22 24.55
N PRO A 225 20.73 -15.81 24.39
CA PRO A 225 20.21 -14.59 24.99
C PRO A 225 20.48 -14.51 26.50
N GLY A 226 21.25 -13.49 26.92
CA GLY A 226 21.65 -13.29 28.30
C GLY A 226 22.99 -13.92 28.72
N ASN A 227 23.67 -14.65 27.83
CA ASN A 227 24.93 -15.36 28.14
C ASN A 227 26.20 -14.69 27.59
N ALA A 228 26.12 -13.41 27.20
CA ALA A 228 27.25 -12.68 26.63
C ALA A 228 28.48 -12.56 27.56
N ALA A 229 28.34 -12.89 28.85
CA ALA A 229 29.45 -12.92 29.80
C ALA A 229 30.44 -14.08 29.54
N ASP A 230 30.00 -15.17 28.90
CA ASP A 230 30.83 -16.31 28.51
C ASP A 230 31.54 -16.09 27.16
N PHE A 231 31.50 -14.88 26.62
CA PHE A 231 32.09 -14.55 25.33
C PHE A 231 33.63 -14.72 25.36
N PRO A 232 34.23 -15.49 24.44
CA PRO A 232 35.69 -15.68 24.38
C PRO A 232 36.39 -14.38 24.02
N ALA A 233 37.27 -13.89 24.90
CA ALA A 233 37.89 -12.57 24.74
C ALA A 233 38.79 -12.48 23.51
N GLU A 234 39.37 -13.61 23.08
CA GLU A 234 40.20 -13.76 21.90
C GLU A 234 39.43 -13.61 20.58
N GLU A 235 38.11 -13.85 20.55
CA GLU A 235 37.29 -13.64 19.35
C GLU A 235 36.73 -12.21 19.32
N SER A 236 37.55 -11.20 19.61
CA SER A 236 37.14 -9.80 19.53
C SER A 236 38.31 -8.87 19.21
N PHE A 237 38.01 -7.80 18.47
CA PHE A 237 39.00 -6.77 18.13
C PHE A 237 38.65 -5.43 18.77
N HIS A 238 39.64 -4.56 18.93
CA HIS A 238 39.43 -3.22 19.47
C HIS A 238 39.03 -2.25 18.36
N THR A 239 38.03 -1.42 18.65
CA THR A 239 37.51 -0.38 17.75
C THR A 239 36.90 0.75 18.59
N PHE A 240 36.14 1.65 17.98
CA PHE A 240 35.29 2.61 18.68
C PHE A 240 33.80 2.31 18.45
N ILE A 241 32.96 2.89 19.30
CA ILE A 241 31.51 2.66 19.29
C ILE A 241 30.93 2.99 17.91
N GLU A 242 31.33 4.11 17.31
CA GLU A 242 30.83 4.63 16.04
C GLU A 242 31.05 3.65 14.88
N GLN A 243 32.25 3.07 14.78
CA GLN A 243 32.59 2.07 13.76
C GLN A 243 31.92 0.73 14.06
N ALA A 244 31.80 0.33 15.33
CA ALA A 244 31.15 -0.93 15.70
C ALA A 244 29.66 -0.92 15.33
N VAL A 245 28.95 0.18 15.59
CA VAL A 245 27.51 0.27 15.27
C VAL A 245 27.23 0.32 13.77
N CYS A 246 28.20 0.69 12.93
CA CYS A 246 28.05 0.63 11.47
C CYS A 246 27.83 -0.81 10.97
N LEU A 247 28.28 -1.81 11.73
CA LEU A 247 28.11 -3.23 11.39
C LEU A 247 26.79 -3.80 11.91
N PHE A 248 25.88 -2.96 12.41
CA PHE A 248 24.58 -3.43 12.87
C PHE A 248 23.60 -3.50 11.69
N THR A 249 22.74 -4.52 11.69
CA THR A 249 21.64 -4.61 10.72
C THR A 249 20.47 -3.77 11.20
N GLU A 250 20.00 -2.83 10.36
CA GLU A 250 18.94 -1.88 10.73
C GLU A 250 17.58 -2.21 10.09
N GLU A 251 17.56 -3.13 9.12
CA GLU A 251 16.35 -3.56 8.43
C GLU A 251 15.72 -4.82 9.03
N THR A 252 14.42 -5.00 8.78
CA THR A 252 13.68 -6.20 9.15
C THR A 252 12.75 -6.62 8.02
N ASN A 253 12.33 -7.88 8.06
CA ASN A 253 11.37 -8.43 7.09
C ASN A 253 10.03 -7.68 7.14
N TYR A 254 9.33 -7.67 6.00
CA TYR A 254 7.93 -7.26 5.94
C TYR A 254 7.09 -8.08 6.92
N ARG A 255 6.10 -7.43 7.55
CA ARG A 255 5.21 -8.07 8.51
C ARG A 255 3.77 -8.04 8.03
N SER A 256 3.09 -9.16 8.17
CA SER A 256 1.65 -9.21 7.99
C SER A 256 0.95 -8.35 9.05
N SER A 257 -0.09 -7.65 8.61
CA SER A 257 -1.03 -6.94 9.45
C SER A 257 -1.80 -7.93 10.34
N LEU A 258 -2.05 -7.54 11.60
CA LEU A 258 -2.92 -8.29 12.52
C LEU A 258 -4.41 -7.99 12.28
N SER A 259 -4.73 -7.11 11.32
CA SER A 259 -6.10 -6.74 11.01
C SER A 259 -6.84 -7.91 10.36
N PRO A 260 -8.08 -8.22 10.76
CA PRO A 260 -8.90 -9.20 10.05
C PRO A 260 -9.27 -8.72 8.63
N PHE A 261 -9.15 -7.42 8.38
CA PHE A 261 -9.35 -6.81 7.06
C PHE A 261 -8.01 -6.56 6.37
N GLY A 262 -7.90 -6.84 5.08
CA GLY A 262 -6.69 -6.49 4.33
C GLY A 262 -6.66 -7.03 2.90
N ILE A 263 -5.54 -6.85 2.23
CA ILE A 263 -5.24 -7.38 0.89
C ILE A 263 -4.03 -8.29 0.99
N LYS A 264 -4.05 -9.38 0.23
CA LYS A 264 -2.92 -10.26 0.01
C LYS A 264 -1.99 -9.62 -1.01
N MET A 265 -0.76 -9.41 -0.59
CA MET A 265 0.35 -8.89 -1.40
C MET A 265 1.54 -9.82 -1.19
N VAL A 266 2.68 -9.50 -1.79
CA VAL A 266 3.89 -10.30 -1.67
C VAL A 266 5.08 -9.43 -1.27
N ASP A 267 5.96 -9.97 -0.43
CA ASP A 267 7.27 -9.39 -0.16
C ASP A 267 8.09 -9.36 -1.45
N ARG A 268 8.54 -8.16 -1.83
CA ARG A 268 9.30 -7.97 -3.07
C ARG A 268 10.65 -8.70 -3.10
N LEU A 269 11.28 -8.90 -1.94
CA LEU A 269 12.59 -9.54 -1.84
C LEU A 269 12.46 -11.06 -1.81
N THR A 270 11.68 -11.57 -0.86
CA THR A 270 11.63 -13.02 -0.59
C THR A 270 10.54 -13.75 -1.37
N GLY A 271 9.53 -13.04 -1.88
CA GLY A 271 8.35 -13.66 -2.47
C GLY A 271 7.36 -14.24 -1.46
N LYS A 272 7.57 -14.03 -0.16
CA LYS A 272 6.64 -14.51 0.87
C LYS A 272 5.30 -13.77 0.78
N PRO A 273 4.15 -14.48 0.82
CA PRO A 273 2.84 -13.85 0.89
C PRO A 273 2.68 -13.01 2.16
N LEU A 274 2.06 -11.85 2.02
CA LEU A 274 1.81 -10.88 3.08
C LEU A 274 0.32 -10.54 3.15
N HIS A 275 -0.21 -10.45 4.37
CA HIS A 275 -1.51 -9.84 4.62
C HIS A 275 -1.34 -8.37 4.98
N LEU A 276 -1.85 -7.44 4.17
CA LEU A 276 -1.63 -6.01 4.35
C LEU A 276 -2.95 -5.28 4.62
N ASP A 277 -3.01 -4.43 5.64
CA ASP A 277 -4.14 -3.51 5.83
C ASP A 277 -3.70 -2.07 5.59
N ILE A 278 -4.19 -1.50 4.50
CA ILE A 278 -3.94 -0.11 4.09
C ILE A 278 -5.08 0.84 4.50
N SER A 279 -5.94 0.43 5.43
CA SER A 279 -7.17 1.13 5.76
C SER A 279 -7.54 1.13 7.25
N ALA A 280 -7.90 -0.01 7.86
CA ALA A 280 -8.52 -0.02 9.17
C ALA A 280 -7.50 0.06 10.31
N LEU A 281 -6.46 -0.78 10.26
CA LEU A 281 -5.39 -0.78 11.27
C LEU A 281 -4.57 0.52 11.26
N PRO A 282 -4.17 1.08 10.10
CA PRO A 282 -3.51 2.38 10.07
C PRO A 282 -4.34 3.48 10.73
N MET A 283 -5.66 3.52 10.49
CA MET A 283 -6.54 4.47 11.17
C MET A 283 -6.64 4.24 12.68
N LYS A 284 -6.76 2.98 13.12
CA LYS A 284 -6.80 2.64 14.55
C LYS A 284 -5.51 3.04 15.28
N ARG A 285 -4.37 3.01 14.58
CA ARG A 285 -3.06 3.42 15.10
C ARG A 285 -2.78 4.92 14.97
N GLY A 286 -3.70 5.70 14.39
CA GLY A 286 -3.50 7.13 14.17
C GLY A 286 -2.48 7.48 13.08
N ILE A 287 -2.08 6.51 12.25
CA ILE A 287 -1.17 6.72 11.10
C ILE A 287 -1.91 7.47 9.98
N THR A 288 -3.20 7.16 9.81
CA THR A 288 -4.09 7.82 8.83
C THR A 288 -5.34 8.34 9.53
N THR A 289 -5.87 9.44 9.04
CA THR A 289 -7.09 10.12 9.51
C THR A 289 -8.31 9.83 8.63
N ASN A 290 -8.09 9.36 7.41
CA ASN A 290 -9.11 8.91 6.46
C ASN A 290 -8.64 7.67 5.69
N ARG A 291 -9.56 7.06 4.93
CA ARG A 291 -9.30 5.85 4.13
C ARG A 291 -9.17 6.13 2.64
N ASN A 292 -9.30 7.39 2.24
CA ASN A 292 -9.31 7.75 0.83
C ASN A 292 -7.95 7.45 0.21
N LYS A 293 -7.98 7.11 -1.08
CA LYS A 293 -6.78 6.67 -1.80
C LYS A 293 -6.60 7.47 -3.07
N PHE A 294 -5.34 7.75 -3.37
CA PHE A 294 -4.95 8.30 -4.65
C PHE A 294 -4.00 7.33 -5.33
N VAL A 295 -4.34 6.91 -6.55
CA VAL A 295 -3.57 5.91 -7.32
C VAL A 295 -3.03 6.56 -8.59
N LEU A 296 -1.72 6.53 -8.76
CA LEU A 296 -1.03 7.08 -9.93
C LEU A 296 -0.15 6.04 -10.59
N GLY A 297 -0.26 5.92 -11.91
CA GLY A 297 0.58 5.04 -12.71
C GLY A 297 0.48 5.35 -14.21
N PRO A 298 1.59 5.48 -14.95
CA PRO A 298 1.55 5.64 -16.40
C PRO A 298 0.76 4.51 -17.10
N SER A 299 0.33 4.72 -18.34
CA SER A 299 -0.24 3.65 -19.16
C SER A 299 0.71 2.43 -19.26
N GLY A 300 0.17 1.23 -19.10
CA GLY A 300 0.94 -0.03 -19.08
C GLY A 300 1.65 -0.37 -17.76
N SER A 301 1.59 0.49 -16.73
CA SER A 301 2.21 0.22 -15.42
C SER A 301 1.51 -0.91 -14.63
N GLY A 302 0.29 -1.29 -15.02
CA GLY A 302 -0.52 -2.31 -14.34
C GLY A 302 -1.57 -1.76 -13.37
N LYS A 303 -1.98 -0.48 -13.53
CA LYS A 303 -2.97 0.19 -12.65
C LYS A 303 -4.26 -0.62 -12.48
N SER A 304 -4.96 -0.87 -13.58
CA SER A 304 -6.28 -1.53 -13.56
C SER A 304 -6.16 -3.00 -13.11
N PHE A 305 -5.01 -3.64 -13.36
CA PHE A 305 -4.69 -4.96 -12.83
C PHE A 305 -4.57 -4.97 -11.30
N PHE A 306 -3.76 -4.06 -10.74
CA PHE A 306 -3.65 -3.88 -9.29
C PHE A 306 -4.99 -3.51 -8.66
N MET A 307 -5.76 -2.63 -9.31
CA MET A 307 -7.07 -2.23 -8.82
C MET A 307 -8.07 -3.38 -8.82
N ASN A 308 -8.13 -4.22 -9.87
CA ASN A 308 -8.95 -5.44 -9.84
C ASN A 308 -8.60 -6.32 -8.63
N HIS A 309 -7.30 -6.56 -8.39
CA HIS A 309 -6.82 -7.34 -7.25
C HIS A 309 -7.21 -6.75 -5.88
N LEU A 310 -7.11 -5.42 -5.73
CA LEU A 310 -7.51 -4.71 -4.51
C LEU A 310 -9.03 -4.80 -4.30
N VAL A 311 -9.80 -4.50 -5.33
CA VAL A 311 -11.25 -4.34 -5.25
C VAL A 311 -11.95 -5.68 -5.07
N ARG A 312 -11.49 -6.75 -5.73
CA ARG A 312 -11.95 -8.13 -5.52
C ARG A 312 -11.88 -8.52 -4.03
N GLN A 313 -10.72 -8.28 -3.42
CA GLN A 313 -10.49 -8.62 -2.01
C GLN A 313 -11.36 -7.78 -1.07
N TYR A 314 -11.51 -6.49 -1.35
CA TYR A 314 -12.42 -5.62 -0.60
C TYR A 314 -13.87 -6.10 -0.70
N TYR A 315 -14.31 -6.45 -1.90
CA TYR A 315 -15.64 -7.00 -2.15
C TYR A 315 -15.88 -8.28 -1.37
N GLU A 316 -14.96 -9.25 -1.43
CA GLU A 316 -15.05 -10.52 -0.68
C GLU A 316 -15.18 -10.31 0.83
N GLN A 317 -14.58 -9.25 1.35
CA GLN A 317 -14.65 -8.84 2.76
C GLN A 317 -15.87 -7.96 3.08
N GLY A 318 -16.90 -7.96 2.23
CA GLY A 318 -18.19 -7.30 2.50
C GLY A 318 -18.26 -5.82 2.12
N THR A 319 -17.28 -5.30 1.36
CA THR A 319 -17.33 -3.91 0.88
C THR A 319 -18.34 -3.77 -0.27
N HIS A 320 -19.12 -2.69 -0.25
CA HIS A 320 -19.92 -2.26 -1.41
C HIS A 320 -19.07 -1.34 -2.29
N VAL A 321 -18.77 -1.80 -3.49
CA VAL A 321 -17.96 -1.13 -4.50
C VAL A 321 -18.87 -0.50 -5.55
N VAL A 322 -18.67 0.79 -5.79
CA VAL A 322 -19.18 1.50 -6.96
C VAL A 322 -17.97 2.02 -7.73
N LEU A 323 -17.83 1.56 -8.96
CA LEU A 323 -16.67 1.82 -9.80
C LEU A 323 -17.13 2.55 -11.06
N VAL A 324 -16.43 3.62 -11.39
CA VAL A 324 -16.57 4.35 -12.66
C VAL A 324 -15.35 4.02 -13.51
N ASP A 325 -15.58 3.28 -14.59
CA ASP A 325 -14.57 2.70 -15.47
C ASP A 325 -14.51 3.44 -16.81
N THR A 326 -13.30 3.49 -17.37
CA THR A 326 -13.06 3.89 -18.76
C THR A 326 -12.16 2.83 -19.39
N GLY A 327 -12.70 2.03 -20.33
CA GLY A 327 -11.92 1.04 -21.08
C GLY A 327 -12.18 -0.42 -20.71
N ASN A 328 -13.35 -0.74 -20.16
CA ASN A 328 -13.80 -2.11 -19.88
C ASN A 328 -12.79 -2.97 -19.08
N SER A 329 -12.09 -2.38 -18.11
CA SER A 329 -11.03 -3.05 -17.35
C SER A 329 -11.57 -3.95 -16.22
N TYR A 330 -12.82 -3.72 -15.80
CA TYR A 330 -13.44 -4.46 -14.69
C TYR A 330 -14.58 -5.38 -15.13
N GLN A 331 -14.81 -5.50 -16.44
CA GLN A 331 -15.89 -6.34 -16.98
C GLN A 331 -15.73 -7.81 -16.56
N GLY A 332 -14.54 -8.39 -16.75
CA GLY A 332 -14.29 -9.79 -16.40
C GLY A 332 -14.58 -10.11 -14.93
N LEU A 333 -14.06 -9.30 -14.01
CA LEU A 333 -14.33 -9.44 -12.57
C LEU A 333 -15.81 -9.25 -12.24
N CYS A 334 -16.48 -8.24 -12.83
CA CYS A 334 -17.89 -7.97 -12.59
C CYS A 334 -18.79 -9.13 -13.04
N GLU A 335 -18.53 -9.68 -14.24
CA GLU A 335 -19.26 -10.82 -14.78
C GLU A 335 -19.04 -12.09 -13.97
N MET A 336 -17.80 -12.36 -13.53
CA MET A 336 -17.52 -13.47 -12.61
C MET A 336 -18.35 -13.35 -11.32
N ILE A 337 -18.39 -12.17 -10.71
CA ILE A 337 -19.20 -11.92 -9.51
C ILE A 337 -20.69 -12.14 -9.82
N ARG A 338 -21.16 -11.67 -10.98
CA ARG A 338 -22.55 -11.84 -11.42
C ARG A 338 -22.92 -13.31 -11.57
N CYS A 339 -22.10 -14.09 -12.26
CA CYS A 339 -22.33 -15.53 -12.45
C CYS A 339 -22.30 -16.26 -11.10
N LYS A 340 -21.28 -16.03 -10.28
CA LYS A 340 -21.12 -16.69 -8.96
C LYS A 340 -22.28 -16.42 -8.00
N THR A 341 -22.90 -15.24 -8.11
CA THR A 341 -23.99 -14.83 -7.23
C THR A 341 -25.37 -14.95 -7.88
N ASN A 342 -25.48 -15.54 -9.08
CA ASN A 342 -26.71 -15.64 -9.86
C ASN A 342 -27.41 -14.27 -10.04
N GLY A 343 -26.62 -13.21 -10.25
CA GLY A 343 -27.11 -11.84 -10.43
C GLY A 343 -27.48 -11.10 -9.14
N ALA A 344 -27.24 -11.70 -7.96
CA ALA A 344 -27.43 -10.99 -6.69
C ALA A 344 -26.48 -9.80 -6.55
N ASP A 345 -25.22 -9.97 -6.97
CA ASP A 345 -24.19 -8.92 -7.12
C ASP A 345 -23.64 -8.89 -8.56
N GLY A 346 -22.74 -7.96 -8.88
CA GLY A 346 -22.12 -7.87 -10.21
C GLY A 346 -23.04 -7.19 -11.23
N VAL A 347 -23.18 -5.88 -11.11
CA VAL A 347 -23.93 -5.06 -12.07
C VAL A 347 -22.97 -4.27 -12.93
N TYR A 348 -22.96 -4.55 -14.22
CA TYR A 348 -22.15 -3.83 -15.21
C TYR A 348 -23.07 -2.96 -16.06
N PHE A 349 -22.99 -1.66 -15.87
CA PHE A 349 -23.66 -0.68 -16.72
C PHE A 349 -22.73 -0.26 -17.84
N THR A 350 -23.19 -0.44 -19.08
CA THR A 350 -22.55 0.10 -20.28
C THR A 350 -23.62 0.76 -21.11
N TYR A 351 -23.27 1.83 -21.81
CA TYR A 351 -24.20 2.48 -22.73
C TYR A 351 -24.16 1.77 -24.09
N THR A 352 -25.27 1.16 -24.47
CA THR A 352 -25.53 0.73 -25.86
C THR A 352 -26.81 1.38 -26.36
N GLU A 353 -26.95 1.58 -27.67
CA GLU A 353 -28.19 2.12 -28.26
C GLU A 353 -29.42 1.24 -27.93
N GLU A 354 -29.21 -0.06 -27.77
CA GLU A 354 -30.26 -1.03 -27.45
C GLU A 354 -30.61 -1.08 -25.95
N LYS A 355 -29.66 -0.76 -25.06
CA LYS A 355 -29.81 -0.75 -23.60
C LYS A 355 -29.18 0.51 -23.01
N PRO A 356 -29.86 1.66 -23.09
CA PRO A 356 -29.33 2.86 -22.49
C PRO A 356 -29.35 2.79 -20.96
N ILE A 357 -28.39 3.46 -20.33
CA ILE A 357 -28.41 3.70 -18.89
C ILE A 357 -29.64 4.55 -18.58
N SER A 358 -30.54 4.04 -17.74
CA SER A 358 -31.76 4.71 -17.33
C SER A 358 -31.90 4.70 -15.81
N PHE A 359 -32.48 5.75 -15.25
CA PHE A 359 -32.70 5.90 -13.82
C PHE A 359 -33.96 6.73 -13.56
N ASN A 360 -34.52 6.70 -12.36
CA ASN A 360 -35.62 7.57 -11.96
C ASN A 360 -35.25 8.36 -10.69
N PRO A 361 -34.93 9.67 -10.80
CA PRO A 361 -34.48 10.47 -9.65
C PRO A 361 -35.59 10.71 -8.62
N PHE A 362 -36.85 10.62 -9.03
CA PHE A 362 -38.01 10.79 -8.16
C PHE A 362 -38.50 9.47 -7.55
N TYR A 363 -37.80 8.36 -7.77
CA TYR A 363 -38.14 7.08 -7.16
C TYR A 363 -37.38 6.83 -5.85
N THR A 364 -38.10 6.35 -4.83
CA THR A 364 -37.57 5.75 -3.60
C THR A 364 -38.59 4.71 -3.12
N ASP A 365 -38.14 3.53 -2.68
CA ASP A 365 -39.05 2.44 -2.27
C ASP A 365 -39.96 2.85 -1.09
N ASP A 366 -39.42 3.67 -0.20
CA ASP A 366 -40.06 4.13 1.04
C ASP A 366 -40.67 5.53 0.93
N TYR A 367 -40.56 6.20 -0.23
CA TYR A 367 -40.98 7.60 -0.44
C TYR A 367 -40.31 8.59 0.54
N VAL A 368 -39.12 8.24 1.04
CA VAL A 368 -38.32 9.08 1.92
C VAL A 368 -37.34 9.91 1.09
N PHE A 369 -37.61 11.21 0.99
CA PHE A 369 -36.74 12.21 0.38
C PHE A 369 -36.16 13.10 1.48
N ASP A 370 -34.95 12.78 1.93
CA ASP A 370 -34.22 13.63 2.86
C ASP A 370 -33.73 14.93 2.18
N VAL A 371 -33.17 15.85 2.96
CA VAL A 371 -32.70 17.16 2.46
C VAL A 371 -31.66 16.99 1.34
N GLU A 372 -30.78 15.99 1.46
CA GLU A 372 -29.70 15.79 0.50
C GLU A 372 -30.19 15.11 -0.79
N LYS A 373 -31.20 14.23 -0.74
CA LYS A 373 -31.89 13.70 -1.93
C LYS A 373 -32.66 14.81 -2.66
N LYS A 374 -33.32 15.70 -1.92
CA LYS A 374 -33.97 16.89 -2.51
C LYS A 374 -32.94 17.79 -3.19
N ASP A 375 -31.81 18.01 -2.54
CA ASP A 375 -30.70 18.78 -3.11
C ASP A 375 -30.00 18.06 -4.28
N SER A 376 -29.94 16.72 -4.29
CA SER A 376 -29.38 15.96 -5.42
C SER A 376 -30.28 16.04 -6.64
N ILE A 377 -31.60 15.91 -6.46
CA ILE A 377 -32.59 16.12 -7.53
C ILE A 377 -32.50 17.56 -8.04
N LYS A 378 -32.45 18.55 -7.15
CA LYS A 378 -32.27 19.96 -7.54
C LYS A 378 -31.00 20.16 -8.36
N THR A 379 -29.87 19.62 -7.92
CA THR A 379 -28.58 19.71 -8.64
C THR A 379 -28.67 19.01 -10.00
N LEU A 380 -29.28 17.84 -10.08
CA LEU A 380 -29.55 17.13 -11.34
C LEU A 380 -30.32 18.03 -12.32
N LEU A 381 -31.46 18.59 -11.88
CA LEU A 381 -32.30 19.43 -12.72
C LEU A 381 -31.60 20.73 -13.15
N LEU A 382 -30.79 21.33 -12.27
CA LEU A 382 -29.97 22.49 -12.61
C LEU A 382 -28.94 22.15 -13.70
N THR A 383 -28.25 21.02 -13.57
CA THR A 383 -27.28 20.56 -14.57
C THR A 383 -27.93 20.20 -15.91
N LEU A 384 -29.17 19.69 -15.90
CA LEU A 384 -29.94 19.42 -17.13
C LEU A 384 -30.45 20.69 -17.81
N TRP A 385 -30.70 21.74 -17.03
CA TRP A 385 -31.23 23.01 -17.54
C TRP A 385 -30.13 23.96 -18.04
N LYS A 386 -29.01 24.05 -17.34
CA LYS A 386 -27.98 25.07 -17.55
C LYS A 386 -26.72 24.48 -18.18
N SER A 387 -26.15 25.21 -19.13
CA SER A 387 -24.85 24.84 -19.73
C SER A 387 -23.69 25.19 -18.79
N GLU A 388 -22.50 24.65 -19.04
CA GLU A 388 -21.30 24.95 -18.21
C GLU A 388 -20.96 26.45 -18.14
N ASP A 389 -21.31 27.21 -19.17
CA ASP A 389 -21.08 28.66 -19.24
C ASP A 389 -22.18 29.50 -18.54
N ASP A 390 -23.32 28.89 -18.20
CA ASP A 390 -24.45 29.58 -17.59
C ASP A 390 -24.31 29.62 -16.06
N LYS A 391 -24.08 30.80 -15.50
CA LYS A 391 -24.10 30.97 -14.04
C LYS A 391 -25.51 30.83 -13.50
N VAL A 392 -25.71 29.82 -12.66
CA VAL A 392 -26.95 29.65 -11.88
C VAL A 392 -27.05 30.77 -10.85
N THR A 393 -28.14 31.53 -10.87
CA THR A 393 -28.39 32.56 -9.84
C THR A 393 -28.93 31.92 -8.56
N LYS A 394 -28.78 32.61 -7.42
CA LYS A 394 -29.36 32.15 -6.15
C LYS A 394 -30.89 32.01 -6.24
N THR A 395 -31.54 32.89 -7.01
CA THR A 395 -32.98 32.87 -7.21
C THR A 395 -33.40 31.64 -8.02
N GLU A 396 -32.71 31.34 -9.12
CA GLU A 396 -32.99 30.13 -9.92
C GLU A 396 -32.83 28.84 -9.12
N SER A 397 -31.76 28.74 -8.33
CA SER A 397 -31.52 27.60 -7.45
C SER A 397 -32.60 27.49 -6.36
N GLY A 398 -33.00 28.61 -5.76
CA GLY A 398 -34.04 28.66 -4.72
C GLY A 398 -35.42 28.27 -5.25
N GLU A 399 -35.80 28.76 -6.44
CA GLU A 399 -37.08 28.45 -7.08
C GLU A 399 -37.15 26.99 -7.51
N LEU A 400 -36.10 26.45 -8.13
CA LEU A 400 -36.09 25.04 -8.49
C LEU A 400 -36.13 24.14 -7.25
N GLY A 401 -35.43 24.52 -6.17
CA GLY A 401 -35.52 23.81 -4.89
C GLY A 401 -36.92 23.83 -4.29
N SER A 402 -37.64 24.95 -4.41
CA SER A 402 -39.02 25.09 -3.96
C SER A 402 -39.97 24.22 -4.79
N ALA A 403 -39.78 24.20 -6.11
CA ALA A 403 -40.53 23.35 -7.03
C ALA A 403 -40.35 21.85 -6.75
N VAL A 404 -39.11 21.40 -6.56
CA VAL A 404 -38.79 20.01 -6.20
C VAL A 404 -39.46 19.61 -4.89
N ASN A 405 -39.42 20.50 -3.89
CA ASN A 405 -40.09 20.25 -2.60
C ASN A 405 -41.60 20.11 -2.76
N ALA A 406 -42.25 21.05 -3.45
CA ALA A 406 -43.70 21.03 -3.64
C ALA A 406 -44.16 19.79 -4.43
N TYR A 407 -43.42 19.40 -5.47
CA TYR A 407 -43.69 18.17 -6.22
C TYR A 407 -43.54 16.91 -5.34
N ILE A 408 -42.49 16.85 -4.50
CA ILE A 408 -42.29 15.72 -3.59
C ILE A 408 -43.42 15.61 -2.56
N GLU A 409 -43.90 16.73 -2.01
CA GLU A 409 -45.05 16.72 -1.09
C GLU A 409 -46.33 16.25 -1.80
N ARG A 410 -46.51 16.63 -3.07
CA ARG A 410 -47.65 16.17 -3.89
C ARG A 410 -47.64 14.66 -4.11
N ILE A 411 -46.53 14.07 -4.56
CA ILE A 411 -46.45 12.61 -4.78
C ILE A 411 -46.53 11.81 -3.47
N ARG A 412 -46.22 12.44 -2.33
CA ARG A 412 -46.42 11.84 -1.00
C ARG A 412 -47.88 11.83 -0.58
N ALA A 413 -48.58 12.93 -0.84
CA ALA A 413 -50.00 13.10 -0.53
C ALA A 413 -50.90 12.27 -1.46
N ASP A 414 -50.57 12.19 -2.74
CA ASP A 414 -51.31 11.43 -3.75
C ASP A 414 -50.47 10.30 -4.36
N ARG A 415 -50.73 9.07 -3.91
CA ARG A 415 -50.04 7.86 -4.34
C ARG A 415 -50.48 7.34 -5.71
N SER A 416 -51.49 7.96 -6.34
CA SER A 416 -51.87 7.64 -7.71
C SER A 416 -50.87 8.20 -8.74
N ILE A 417 -50.10 9.20 -8.35
CA ILE A 417 -49.07 9.81 -9.20
C ILE A 417 -47.84 8.91 -9.19
N VAL A 418 -47.48 8.36 -10.35
CA VAL A 418 -46.23 7.62 -10.52
C VAL A 418 -45.07 8.62 -10.51
N PRO A 419 -44.16 8.59 -9.52
CA PRO A 419 -43.05 9.52 -9.46
C PRO A 419 -42.11 9.28 -10.64
N SER A 420 -41.87 10.30 -11.46
CA SER A 420 -40.94 10.25 -12.60
C SER A 420 -40.61 11.66 -13.07
N PHE A 421 -39.61 11.78 -13.95
CA PHE A 421 -39.33 13.06 -14.58
C PHE A 421 -40.52 13.56 -15.41
N ASN A 422 -41.28 12.66 -16.04
CA ASN A 422 -42.47 13.01 -16.83
C ASN A 422 -43.54 13.70 -15.99
N THR A 423 -43.89 13.15 -14.82
CA THR A 423 -44.90 13.76 -13.95
C THR A 423 -44.38 15.02 -13.26
N PHE A 424 -43.08 15.15 -13.01
CA PHE A 424 -42.46 16.40 -12.59
C PHE A 424 -42.53 17.49 -13.67
N TYR A 425 -42.25 17.14 -14.93
CA TYR A 425 -42.31 18.07 -16.06
C TYR A 425 -43.74 18.58 -16.29
N GLU A 426 -44.73 17.68 -16.24
CA GLU A 426 -46.16 18.04 -16.31
C GLU A 426 -46.55 18.99 -15.17
N TYR A 427 -46.12 18.68 -13.94
CA TYR A 427 -46.33 19.56 -12.78
C TYR A 427 -45.73 20.96 -12.99
N MET A 428 -44.51 21.04 -13.50
CA MET A 428 -43.86 22.34 -13.78
C MET A 428 -44.58 23.12 -14.86
N ARG A 429 -45.07 22.45 -15.91
CA ARG A 429 -45.78 23.07 -17.04
C ARG A 429 -47.14 23.63 -16.64
N ASP A 430 -47.91 22.85 -15.89
CA ASP A 430 -49.34 23.12 -15.68
C ASP A 430 -49.62 23.74 -14.31
N ASP A 431 -49.07 23.20 -13.23
CA ASP A 431 -49.42 23.58 -11.86
C ASP A 431 -48.48 24.63 -11.29
N TYR A 432 -47.17 24.35 -11.25
CA TYR A 432 -46.17 25.27 -10.68
C TYR A 432 -46.14 26.61 -11.43
N ARG A 433 -46.37 26.60 -12.75
CA ARG A 433 -46.51 27.81 -13.56
C ARG A 433 -47.65 28.72 -13.08
N ARG A 434 -48.79 28.13 -12.69
CA ARG A 434 -49.94 28.87 -12.14
C ARG A 434 -49.64 29.37 -10.74
N GLU A 435 -49.08 28.50 -9.89
CA GLU A 435 -48.67 28.87 -8.53
C GLU A 435 -47.69 30.06 -8.54
N LEU A 436 -46.69 30.06 -9.43
CA LEU A 436 -45.72 31.14 -9.55
C LEU A 436 -46.37 32.48 -9.94
N ALA A 437 -47.43 32.44 -10.77
CA ALA A 437 -48.16 33.62 -11.21
C ALA A 437 -49.09 34.20 -10.11
N GLU A 438 -49.52 33.37 -9.17
CA GLU A 438 -50.45 33.73 -8.08
C GLU A 438 -49.73 34.16 -6.79
N ARG A 439 -48.39 34.08 -6.72
CA ARG A 439 -47.62 34.47 -5.53
C ARG A 439 -47.65 35.98 -5.27
N GLU A 440 -47.71 36.35 -3.99
CA GLU A 440 -47.65 37.74 -3.53
C GLU A 440 -46.31 38.42 -3.89
N ILE A 441 -45.20 37.68 -3.81
CA ILE A 441 -43.88 38.12 -4.26
C ILE A 441 -43.70 37.63 -5.69
N LYS A 442 -43.74 38.57 -6.64
CA LYS A 442 -43.57 38.25 -8.07
C LYS A 442 -42.13 37.90 -8.36
N VAL A 443 -41.93 36.71 -8.92
CA VAL A 443 -40.65 36.29 -9.51
C VAL A 443 -40.68 36.71 -10.97
N GLU A 444 -39.82 37.65 -11.36
CA GLU A 444 -39.76 38.14 -12.73
C GLU A 444 -39.17 37.07 -13.66
N LYS A 445 -39.50 37.16 -14.96
CA LYS A 445 -38.96 36.22 -15.96
C LYS A 445 -37.42 36.28 -16.07
N SER A 446 -36.82 37.41 -15.70
CA SER A 446 -35.36 37.56 -15.60
C SER A 446 -34.75 36.79 -14.43
N ASP A 447 -35.53 36.48 -13.40
CA ASP A 447 -35.07 35.82 -12.18
C ASP A 447 -35.25 34.31 -12.23
N PHE A 448 -36.32 33.83 -12.90
CA PHE A 448 -36.56 32.40 -13.15
C PHE A 448 -37.36 32.20 -14.44
N ASN A 449 -36.69 31.78 -15.51
CA ASN A 449 -37.32 31.58 -16.81
C ASN A 449 -37.83 30.14 -16.98
N ILE A 450 -39.03 29.86 -16.47
CA ILE A 450 -39.67 28.53 -16.57
C ILE A 450 -39.88 28.08 -18.03
N ASP A 451 -40.17 29.01 -18.95
CA ASP A 451 -40.38 28.66 -20.38
C ASP A 451 -39.07 28.12 -20.99
N ASN A 452 -37.94 28.77 -20.69
CA ASN A 452 -36.63 28.30 -21.13
C ASN A 452 -36.29 26.94 -20.52
N MET A 453 -36.53 26.77 -19.21
CA MET A 453 -36.32 25.49 -18.53
C MET A 453 -37.11 24.36 -19.18
N LEU A 454 -38.43 24.52 -19.35
CA LEU A 454 -39.29 23.52 -19.97
C LEU A 454 -38.88 23.24 -21.41
N THR A 455 -38.43 24.25 -22.16
CA THR A 455 -37.95 24.08 -23.54
C THR A 455 -36.68 23.23 -23.59
N THR A 456 -35.68 23.56 -22.77
CA THR A 456 -34.41 22.80 -22.69
C THR A 456 -34.64 21.37 -22.21
N MET A 457 -35.47 21.22 -21.18
CA MET A 457 -35.72 19.93 -20.55
C MET A 457 -36.67 19.01 -21.35
N ARG A 458 -37.31 19.53 -22.41
CA ARG A 458 -38.24 18.77 -23.26
C ARG A 458 -37.60 17.51 -23.84
N GLN A 459 -36.29 17.51 -24.07
CA GLN A 459 -35.59 16.34 -24.60
C GLN A 459 -35.58 15.13 -23.65
N TYR A 460 -35.79 15.32 -22.35
CA TYR A 460 -35.88 14.26 -21.33
C TYR A 460 -37.33 13.91 -20.96
N TYR A 461 -38.30 14.68 -21.48
CA TYR A 461 -39.73 14.43 -21.32
C TYR A 461 -40.23 13.46 -22.39
N ARG A 462 -41.41 12.84 -22.17
CA ARG A 462 -42.07 11.90 -23.09
C ARG A 462 -41.89 12.28 -24.56
N ASP A 463 -41.47 11.29 -25.36
CA ASP A 463 -41.17 11.41 -26.80
C ASP A 463 -39.96 12.31 -27.14
N GLY A 464 -39.20 12.74 -26.13
CA GLY A 464 -37.93 13.43 -26.27
C GLY A 464 -36.77 12.47 -26.58
N ARG A 465 -35.66 13.03 -27.09
CA ARG A 465 -34.46 12.28 -27.49
C ARG A 465 -33.89 11.38 -26.38
N TYR A 466 -34.02 11.81 -25.12
CA TYR A 466 -33.49 11.16 -23.93
C TYR A 466 -34.59 10.83 -22.90
N ASP A 467 -35.84 10.63 -23.33
CA ASP A 467 -36.96 10.26 -22.44
C ASP A 467 -36.63 9.04 -21.55
N PHE A 468 -35.91 8.06 -22.11
CA PHE A 468 -35.50 6.86 -21.39
C PHE A 468 -34.61 7.14 -20.17
N LEU A 469 -33.91 8.26 -20.11
CA LEU A 469 -32.80 8.48 -19.18
C LEU A 469 -33.26 8.69 -17.74
N LEU A 470 -34.35 9.44 -17.55
CA LEU A 470 -34.87 9.87 -16.24
C LEU A 470 -36.25 9.28 -15.89
N ASN A 471 -36.79 8.40 -16.74
CA ASN A 471 -38.12 7.82 -16.62
C ASN A 471 -38.08 6.28 -16.55
N SER A 472 -36.99 5.70 -16.05
CA SER A 472 -36.87 4.24 -15.96
C SER A 472 -38.02 3.62 -15.15
N THR A 473 -38.65 2.58 -15.71
CA THR A 473 -39.66 1.74 -15.04
C THR A 473 -39.03 0.50 -14.41
N GLU A 474 -37.81 0.13 -14.84
CA GLU A 474 -37.02 -0.95 -14.27
C GLU A 474 -36.20 -0.41 -13.10
N ASN A 475 -36.81 -0.38 -11.91
CA ASN A 475 -36.11 0.02 -10.69
C ASN A 475 -35.16 -1.10 -10.24
N ILE A 476 -33.99 -1.20 -10.87
CA ILE A 476 -32.92 -2.03 -10.32
C ILE A 476 -32.49 -1.40 -9.00
N ASP A 477 -32.84 -2.04 -7.87
CA ASP A 477 -32.37 -1.59 -6.57
C ASP A 477 -30.85 -1.73 -6.50
N LEU A 478 -30.17 -0.61 -6.74
CA LEU A 478 -28.73 -0.53 -6.63
C LEU A 478 -28.28 -0.53 -5.17
N LEU A 479 -29.15 -0.26 -4.18
CA LEU A 479 -28.75 -0.18 -2.78
C LEU A 479 -28.15 -1.51 -2.30
N GLY A 480 -28.86 -2.61 -2.53
CA GLY A 480 -28.44 -3.96 -2.13
C GLY A 480 -27.22 -4.51 -2.89
N LYS A 481 -27.00 -4.06 -4.13
CA LYS A 481 -25.89 -4.56 -4.98
C LYS A 481 -24.53 -4.16 -4.41
N ARG A 482 -23.64 -5.12 -4.20
CA ARG A 482 -22.31 -4.87 -3.61
C ARG A 482 -21.22 -4.55 -4.61
N PHE A 483 -21.40 -4.91 -5.88
CA PHE A 483 -20.40 -4.64 -6.91
C PHE A 483 -21.08 -4.04 -8.12
N ILE A 484 -20.83 -2.76 -8.37
CA ILE A 484 -21.43 -2.01 -9.47
C ILE A 484 -20.31 -1.33 -10.25
N VAL A 485 -20.28 -1.57 -11.56
CA VAL A 485 -19.35 -0.91 -12.48
C VAL A 485 -20.17 -0.10 -13.48
N PHE A 486 -19.81 1.17 -13.64
CA PHE A 486 -20.32 2.06 -14.66
C PHE A 486 -19.23 2.31 -15.68
N GLU A 487 -19.35 1.69 -16.85
CA GLU A 487 -18.54 1.98 -18.02
C GLU A 487 -19.07 3.25 -18.68
N ILE A 488 -18.22 4.27 -18.81
CA ILE A 488 -18.59 5.57 -19.35
C ILE A 488 -17.73 6.02 -20.54
N ASP A 489 -16.85 5.18 -21.08
CA ASP A 489 -15.92 5.52 -22.15
C ASP A 489 -16.65 5.95 -23.43
N SER A 490 -17.73 5.26 -23.80
CA SER A 490 -18.52 5.58 -24.99
C SER A 490 -19.29 6.89 -24.88
N ILE A 491 -19.55 7.37 -23.66
CA ILE A 491 -20.32 8.60 -23.40
C ILE A 491 -19.47 9.75 -22.86
N LYS A 492 -18.16 9.54 -22.59
CA LYS A 492 -17.29 10.54 -21.94
C LYS A 492 -17.19 11.87 -22.70
N GLU A 493 -17.33 11.84 -24.02
CA GLU A 493 -17.30 13.02 -24.89
C GLU A 493 -18.70 13.60 -25.17
N ASN A 494 -19.76 12.87 -24.77
CA ASN A 494 -21.14 13.32 -24.96
C ASN A 494 -21.53 14.33 -23.88
N ARG A 495 -21.52 15.60 -24.25
CA ARG A 495 -21.83 16.74 -23.36
C ARG A 495 -23.24 16.71 -22.75
N GLU A 496 -24.18 15.96 -23.33
CA GLU A 496 -25.56 15.88 -22.85
C GLU A 496 -25.79 14.68 -21.92
N LEU A 497 -25.24 13.51 -22.25
CA LEU A 497 -25.43 12.28 -21.47
C LEU A 497 -24.46 12.17 -20.29
N PHE A 498 -23.22 12.62 -20.47
CA PHE A 498 -22.16 12.43 -19.48
C PHE A 498 -22.47 13.06 -18.11
N PRO A 499 -22.92 14.33 -18.03
CA PRO A 499 -23.26 14.93 -16.74
C PRO A 499 -24.39 14.19 -16.04
N VAL A 500 -25.36 13.66 -16.80
CA VAL A 500 -26.51 12.95 -16.25
C VAL A 500 -26.11 11.60 -15.66
N VAL A 501 -25.38 10.79 -16.44
CA VAL A 501 -24.89 9.48 -15.97
C VAL A 501 -24.00 9.65 -14.74
N THR A 502 -23.16 10.68 -14.73
CA THR A 502 -22.35 11.01 -13.56
C THR A 502 -23.20 11.26 -12.32
N ILE A 503 -24.26 12.08 -12.43
CA ILE A 503 -25.12 12.39 -11.29
C ILE A 503 -25.85 11.13 -10.80
N ILE A 504 -26.25 10.23 -11.70
CA ILE A 504 -26.85 8.93 -11.35
C ILE A 504 -25.88 8.09 -10.51
N ILE A 505 -24.62 7.96 -10.96
CA ILE A 505 -23.58 7.22 -10.24
C ILE A 505 -23.40 7.77 -8.82
N MET A 506 -23.36 9.09 -8.72
CA MET A 506 -23.17 9.81 -7.47
C MET A 506 -24.32 9.60 -6.50
N GLU A 507 -25.55 9.71 -7.00
CA GLU A 507 -26.75 9.46 -6.23
C GLU A 507 -26.81 8.02 -5.72
N ALA A 508 -26.48 7.05 -6.58
CA ALA A 508 -26.40 5.65 -6.19
C ALA A 508 -25.42 5.43 -5.03
N PHE A 509 -24.26 6.10 -5.06
CA PHE A 509 -23.27 5.99 -3.99
C PHE A 509 -23.67 6.74 -2.70
N ILE A 510 -24.23 7.96 -2.80
CA ILE A 510 -24.77 8.69 -1.64
C ILE A 510 -25.84 7.86 -0.94
N ASN A 511 -26.75 7.27 -1.71
CA ASN A 511 -27.83 6.43 -1.19
C ASN A 511 -27.26 5.27 -0.34
N LYS A 512 -26.22 4.59 -0.85
CA LYS A 512 -25.48 3.56 -0.10
C LYS A 512 -24.83 4.09 1.17
N MET A 513 -24.16 5.25 1.10
CA MET A 513 -23.52 5.84 2.27
C MET A 513 -24.51 6.10 3.41
N ARG A 514 -25.71 6.58 3.09
CA ARG A 514 -26.70 6.97 4.10
C ARG A 514 -27.46 5.79 4.65
N ARG A 515 -27.96 4.91 3.80
CA ARG A 515 -28.89 3.83 4.21
C ARG A 515 -28.15 2.61 4.76
N LEU A 516 -26.97 2.27 4.25
CA LEU A 516 -26.22 1.09 4.72
C LEU A 516 -25.36 1.44 5.94
N LYS A 517 -25.85 1.28 7.17
CA LYS A 517 -25.03 1.51 8.38
C LYS A 517 -24.11 0.32 8.66
N GLY A 518 -22.91 0.56 9.18
CA GLY A 518 -21.94 -0.49 9.55
C GLY A 518 -21.23 -1.19 8.37
N VAL A 519 -21.69 -0.97 7.15
CA VAL A 519 -21.14 -1.56 5.92
C VAL A 519 -20.01 -0.69 5.37
N ARG A 520 -18.93 -1.27 4.82
CA ARG A 520 -17.87 -0.51 4.14
C ARG A 520 -18.30 -0.15 2.71
N LYS A 521 -18.02 1.07 2.24
CA LYS A 521 -18.29 1.47 0.85
C LYS A 521 -17.07 2.07 0.17
N GLN A 522 -16.93 1.83 -1.11
CA GLN A 522 -15.82 2.31 -1.93
C GLN A 522 -16.37 2.95 -3.20
N LEU A 523 -16.06 4.22 -3.42
CA LEU A 523 -16.29 4.89 -4.71
C LEU A 523 -14.96 4.99 -5.43
N ILE A 524 -14.87 4.42 -6.62
CA ILE A 524 -13.66 4.41 -7.44
C ILE A 524 -13.95 5.18 -8.72
N VAL A 525 -13.06 6.10 -9.06
CA VAL A 525 -13.14 6.90 -10.28
C VAL A 525 -11.83 6.72 -11.05
N GLU A 526 -11.87 6.02 -12.18
CA GLU A 526 -10.71 5.79 -13.05
C GLU A 526 -10.78 6.68 -14.29
N GLU A 527 -9.78 7.56 -14.46
CA GLU A 527 -9.59 8.54 -15.57
C GLU A 527 -10.76 9.51 -15.88
N ALA A 528 -11.95 9.23 -15.38
CA ALA A 528 -13.15 10.02 -15.58
C ALA A 528 -13.11 11.33 -14.81
N TRP A 529 -12.19 11.51 -13.86
CA TRP A 529 -12.12 12.68 -13.00
C TRP A 529 -12.06 14.01 -13.76
N LYS A 530 -11.48 14.02 -14.99
CA LYS A 530 -11.45 15.20 -15.87
C LYS A 530 -12.83 15.57 -16.36
N ALA A 531 -13.56 14.59 -16.86
CA ALA A 531 -14.94 14.78 -17.27
C ALA A 531 -15.83 15.10 -16.04
N LEU A 532 -15.42 14.66 -14.84
CA LEU A 532 -16.00 15.04 -13.55
C LEU A 532 -15.50 16.38 -12.98
N SER A 533 -14.77 17.20 -13.73
CA SER A 533 -14.19 18.46 -13.22
C SER A 533 -14.95 19.72 -13.63
N SER A 534 -16.16 19.57 -14.19
CA SER A 534 -17.11 20.70 -14.28
C SER A 534 -17.35 21.31 -12.87
N ALA A 535 -17.63 22.61 -12.81
CA ALA A 535 -17.62 23.37 -11.54
C ALA A 535 -18.48 22.72 -10.44
N ASN A 536 -19.67 22.21 -10.80
CA ASN A 536 -20.58 21.54 -9.85
C ASN A 536 -20.06 20.16 -9.39
N MET A 537 -19.28 19.49 -10.22
CA MET A 537 -18.83 18.11 -10.00
C MET A 537 -17.52 18.03 -9.21
N ALA A 538 -16.65 19.02 -9.40
CA ALA A 538 -15.50 19.30 -8.55
C ALA A 538 -15.91 19.49 -7.07
N GLU A 539 -16.98 20.25 -6.81
CA GLU A 539 -17.52 20.44 -5.47
C GLU A 539 -18.05 19.15 -4.86
N TYR A 540 -18.66 18.29 -5.69
CA TYR A 540 -19.11 16.98 -5.25
C TYR A 540 -17.95 16.08 -4.83
N LEU A 541 -16.91 15.93 -5.66
CA LEU A 541 -15.74 15.13 -5.30
C LEU A 541 -15.10 15.65 -4.00
N ARG A 542 -15.04 16.98 -3.83
CA ARG A 542 -14.60 17.60 -2.58
C ARG A 542 -15.51 17.23 -1.39
N TYR A 543 -16.83 17.26 -1.56
CA TYR A 543 -17.78 16.83 -0.54
C TYR A 543 -17.56 15.35 -0.17
N MET A 544 -17.39 14.49 -1.17
CA MET A 544 -17.16 13.06 -0.99
C MET A 544 -15.90 12.79 -0.16
N TYR A 545 -14.76 13.34 -0.56
CA TYR A 545 -13.49 13.13 0.15
C TYR A 545 -13.54 13.61 1.61
N LYS A 546 -14.29 14.69 1.90
CA LYS A 546 -14.47 15.21 3.27
C LYS A 546 -15.46 14.39 4.12
N THR A 547 -16.48 13.82 3.49
CA THR A 547 -17.66 13.30 4.19
C THR A 547 -17.69 11.77 4.26
N VAL A 548 -17.17 11.07 3.25
CA VAL A 548 -17.24 9.60 3.12
C VAL A 548 -16.70 8.86 4.34
N ARG A 549 -15.67 9.42 4.99
CA ARG A 549 -15.07 8.87 6.22
C ARG A 549 -16.07 8.71 7.37
N LYS A 550 -17.10 9.58 7.45
CA LYS A 550 -18.15 9.54 8.48
C LYS A 550 -19.11 8.37 8.30
N TYR A 551 -19.15 7.77 7.10
CA TYR A 551 -20.10 6.74 6.71
C TYR A 551 -19.44 5.38 6.46
N TYR A 552 -18.27 5.17 7.08
CA TYR A 552 -17.42 3.99 6.88
C TYR A 552 -17.12 3.72 5.39
N GLY A 553 -16.90 4.78 4.61
CA GLY A 553 -16.51 4.64 3.22
C GLY A 553 -15.16 5.29 2.91
N GLU A 554 -14.75 5.09 1.67
CA GLU A 554 -13.55 5.66 1.07
C GLU A 554 -13.81 6.03 -0.38
N ALA A 555 -13.18 7.11 -0.83
CA ALA A 555 -13.12 7.50 -2.23
C ALA A 555 -11.71 7.21 -2.77
N ILE A 556 -11.65 6.71 -4.00
CA ILE A 556 -10.42 6.38 -4.71
C ILE A 556 -10.44 7.05 -6.08
N VAL A 557 -9.40 7.81 -6.38
CA VAL A 557 -9.16 8.34 -7.72
C VAL A 557 -7.96 7.63 -8.30
N VAL A 558 -8.13 7.09 -9.50
CA VAL A 558 -7.11 6.38 -10.29
C VAL A 558 -6.85 7.19 -11.55
N THR A 559 -5.59 7.51 -11.82
CA THR A 559 -5.20 8.36 -12.94
C THR A 559 -3.82 8.01 -13.47
N GLN A 560 -3.59 8.29 -14.75
CA GLN A 560 -2.31 8.12 -15.43
C GLN A 560 -1.71 9.43 -15.87
N GLU A 561 -2.52 10.45 -16.10
CA GLU A 561 -2.07 11.71 -16.68
C GLU A 561 -1.57 12.68 -15.61
N VAL A 562 -0.25 12.72 -15.41
CA VAL A 562 0.43 13.57 -14.43
C VAL A 562 0.21 15.06 -14.70
N ASP A 563 0.27 15.49 -15.96
CA ASP A 563 0.19 16.91 -16.32
C ASP A 563 -1.18 17.52 -15.97
N ASP A 564 -2.24 16.74 -16.12
CA ASP A 564 -3.59 17.18 -15.80
C ASP A 564 -3.83 17.31 -14.29
N ILE A 565 -3.15 16.49 -13.50
CA ILE A 565 -3.21 16.55 -12.04
C ILE A 565 -2.45 17.78 -11.54
N ILE A 566 -1.28 18.05 -12.11
CA ILE A 566 -0.45 19.21 -11.76
C ILE A 566 -1.18 20.53 -12.06
N SER A 567 -1.90 20.58 -13.18
CA SER A 567 -2.59 21.78 -13.64
C SER A 567 -3.93 22.07 -12.94
N SER A 568 -4.49 21.12 -12.18
CA SER A 568 -5.80 21.27 -11.54
C SER A 568 -5.72 21.59 -10.03
N PRO A 569 -6.03 22.83 -9.60
CA PRO A 569 -6.05 23.18 -8.18
C PRO A 569 -7.05 22.35 -7.37
N VAL A 570 -8.19 22.02 -7.98
CA VAL A 570 -9.25 21.22 -7.36
C VAL A 570 -8.73 19.83 -6.99
N VAL A 571 -8.01 19.17 -7.90
CA VAL A 571 -7.47 17.82 -7.66
C VAL A 571 -6.44 17.86 -6.52
N LYS A 572 -5.54 18.82 -6.55
CA LYS A 572 -4.53 19.00 -5.51
C LYS A 572 -5.18 19.20 -4.13
N GLU A 573 -6.08 20.18 -4.00
CA GLU A 573 -6.65 20.57 -2.71
C GLU A 573 -7.71 19.58 -2.19
N SER A 574 -8.48 18.98 -3.10
CA SER A 574 -9.67 18.19 -2.72
C SER A 574 -9.39 16.69 -2.70
N ILE A 575 -8.54 16.18 -3.60
CA ILE A 575 -8.27 14.75 -3.72
C ILE A 575 -6.95 14.40 -3.04
N ILE A 576 -5.84 14.99 -3.48
CA ILE A 576 -4.50 14.61 -3.00
C ILE A 576 -4.34 14.91 -1.51
N ASN A 577 -4.66 16.15 -1.09
CA ASN A 577 -4.54 16.54 0.32
C ASN A 577 -5.51 15.80 1.27
N ASN A 578 -6.59 15.21 0.75
CA ASN A 578 -7.54 14.43 1.54
C ASN A 578 -7.40 12.91 1.31
N SER A 579 -6.28 12.47 0.72
CA SER A 579 -5.91 11.07 0.51
C SER A 579 -4.70 10.72 1.37
N ASP A 580 -4.95 10.07 2.50
CA ASP A 580 -3.85 9.66 3.39
C ASP A 580 -3.13 8.42 2.85
N CYS A 581 -3.78 7.67 1.96
CA CYS A 581 -3.16 6.56 1.26
C CYS A 581 -2.82 6.96 -0.18
N LYS A 582 -1.53 6.90 -0.52
CA LYS A 582 -1.03 7.16 -1.87
C LYS A 582 -0.45 5.86 -2.41
N ILE A 583 -0.84 5.50 -3.63
CA ILE A 583 -0.41 4.27 -4.29
C ILE A 583 0.21 4.67 -5.61
N LEU A 584 1.50 4.38 -5.77
CA LEU A 584 2.24 4.70 -6.99
C LEU A 584 2.75 3.41 -7.59
N LEU A 585 2.40 3.19 -8.86
CA LEU A 585 2.97 2.13 -9.66
C LEU A 585 4.27 2.64 -10.32
N ASP A 586 4.85 1.84 -11.20
CA ASP A 586 6.07 2.14 -11.92
C ASP A 586 6.04 3.52 -12.63
N GLN A 587 6.87 4.46 -12.16
CA GLN A 587 6.94 5.84 -12.67
C GLN A 587 8.06 6.07 -13.70
N ARG A 588 8.67 5.01 -14.27
CA ARG A 588 9.79 5.16 -15.22
C ARG A 588 9.48 6.05 -16.43
N LYS A 589 8.23 6.07 -16.90
CA LYS A 589 7.81 6.98 -17.99
C LYS A 589 7.82 8.46 -17.60
N TYR A 590 7.78 8.77 -16.30
CA TYR A 590 7.74 10.13 -15.77
C TYR A 590 9.01 10.54 -15.03
N MET A 591 10.14 9.85 -15.23
CA MET A 591 11.43 10.18 -14.58
C MET A 591 11.80 11.66 -14.71
N ASN A 592 11.61 12.25 -15.90
CA ASN A 592 11.93 13.65 -16.18
C ASN A 592 11.01 14.66 -15.48
N LYS A 593 9.83 14.22 -15.02
CA LYS A 593 8.84 15.04 -14.33
C LYS A 593 8.66 14.63 -12.87
N PHE A 594 9.50 13.72 -12.36
CA PHE A 594 9.30 13.13 -11.04
C PHE A 594 9.43 14.15 -9.92
N ASP A 595 10.29 15.16 -10.06
CA ASP A 595 10.42 16.21 -9.03
C ASP A 595 9.11 17.02 -8.87
N ALA A 596 8.35 17.22 -9.97
CA ALA A 596 7.03 17.84 -9.91
C ALA A 596 6.01 16.91 -9.21
N ILE A 597 6.07 15.60 -9.47
CA ILE A 597 5.24 14.59 -8.79
C ILE A 597 5.56 14.56 -7.29
N GLN A 598 6.85 14.54 -6.94
CA GLN A 598 7.36 14.54 -5.58
C GLN A 598 6.85 15.76 -4.80
N SER A 599 6.95 16.96 -5.39
CA SER A 599 6.44 18.20 -4.80
C SER A 599 4.91 18.20 -4.67
N LEU A 600 4.20 17.77 -5.71
CA LEU A 600 2.74 17.71 -5.72
C LEU A 600 2.18 16.78 -4.65
N LEU A 601 2.81 15.62 -4.47
CA LEU A 601 2.40 14.59 -3.52
C LEU A 601 3.02 14.77 -2.14
N GLY A 602 3.95 15.72 -1.95
CA GLY A 602 4.65 15.94 -0.69
C GLY A 602 5.47 14.72 -0.26
N LEU A 603 6.18 14.09 -1.19
CA LEU A 603 6.97 12.88 -0.96
C LEU A 603 8.38 13.24 -0.45
N THR A 604 8.86 12.47 0.53
CA THR A 604 10.22 12.55 1.05
C THR A 604 11.24 11.93 0.08
N GLU A 605 12.54 12.23 0.27
CA GLU A 605 13.61 11.59 -0.52
C GLU A 605 13.62 10.05 -0.37
N LYS A 606 13.31 9.54 0.83
CA LYS A 606 13.15 8.10 1.06
C LYS A 606 12.04 7.51 0.18
N GLU A 607 10.89 8.16 0.14
CA GLU A 607 9.75 7.69 -0.65
C GLU A 607 10.04 7.79 -2.16
N LYS A 608 10.72 8.85 -2.60
CA LYS A 608 11.26 8.96 -3.96
C LYS A 608 12.12 7.76 -4.31
N SER A 609 13.13 7.44 -3.49
CA SER A 609 14.00 6.28 -3.71
C SER A 609 13.23 4.96 -3.78
N GLN A 610 12.24 4.78 -2.91
CA GLN A 610 11.39 3.59 -2.95
C GLN A 610 10.59 3.50 -4.27
N ILE A 611 9.95 4.58 -4.70
CA ILE A 611 9.12 4.61 -5.92
C ILE A 611 9.97 4.39 -7.16
N LEU A 612 11.17 4.99 -7.22
CA LEU A 612 12.08 4.83 -8.34
C LEU A 612 12.76 3.46 -8.39
N SER A 613 12.74 2.69 -7.29
CA SER A 613 13.20 1.30 -7.25
C SER A 613 12.21 0.27 -7.79
N ILE A 614 10.97 0.67 -8.11
CA ILE A 614 9.90 -0.23 -8.55
C ILE A 614 10.29 -0.93 -9.86
N ASN A 615 10.14 -2.26 -9.88
CA ASN A 615 10.41 -3.16 -10.99
C ASN A 615 11.85 -3.07 -11.55
N MET A 616 12.84 -2.80 -10.70
CA MET A 616 14.26 -2.74 -11.09
C MET A 616 15.00 -4.07 -10.96
N ALA A 617 14.60 -4.90 -9.99
CA ALA A 617 15.25 -6.18 -9.70
C ALA A 617 14.23 -7.32 -9.55
N ASN A 618 13.26 -7.41 -10.47
CA ASN A 618 12.27 -8.49 -10.42
C ASN A 618 12.96 -9.86 -10.58
N ASN A 619 12.47 -10.86 -9.84
CA ASN A 619 12.91 -12.24 -10.01
C ASN A 619 12.42 -12.79 -11.36
N PRO A 620 13.31 -13.27 -12.25
CA PRO A 620 12.94 -13.72 -13.59
C PRO A 620 12.06 -14.99 -13.61
N SER A 621 12.01 -15.78 -12.53
CA SER A 621 11.17 -16.99 -12.45
C SER A 621 9.75 -16.73 -11.95
N ARG A 622 9.42 -15.48 -11.62
CA ARG A 622 8.12 -15.10 -11.05
C ARG A 622 7.46 -14.00 -11.87
N LEU A 623 6.13 -14.04 -11.93
CA LEU A 623 5.33 -13.07 -12.69
C LEU A 623 4.61 -12.12 -11.73
N TYR A 624 5.20 -10.95 -11.51
CA TYR A 624 4.64 -9.95 -10.62
C TYR A 624 4.99 -8.52 -11.06
N LYS A 625 4.21 -7.55 -10.58
CA LYS A 625 4.57 -6.14 -10.64
C LYS A 625 4.60 -5.54 -9.25
N GLU A 626 5.59 -4.70 -9.01
CA GLU A 626 5.74 -3.98 -7.77
C GLU A 626 4.88 -2.71 -7.74
N VAL A 627 4.44 -2.35 -6.54
CA VAL A 627 3.63 -1.18 -6.24
C VAL A 627 4.10 -0.55 -4.93
N TRP A 628 4.28 0.76 -4.93
CA TRP A 628 4.57 1.52 -3.72
C TRP A 628 3.26 1.97 -3.06
N ILE A 629 3.22 1.84 -1.73
CA ILE A 629 2.09 2.29 -0.92
C ILE A 629 2.63 3.16 0.22
N GLY A 630 2.20 4.41 0.27
CA GLY A 630 2.44 5.36 1.35
C GLY A 630 1.18 5.64 2.17
N LEU A 631 1.33 5.72 3.48
CA LEU A 631 0.27 5.92 4.47
C LEU A 631 0.64 7.09 5.39
N GLY A 632 -0.19 8.14 5.36
CA GLY A 632 -0.11 9.30 6.26
C GLY A 632 1.21 10.06 6.21
N GLY A 633 2.00 9.91 5.15
CA GLY A 633 3.34 10.51 5.02
C GLY A 633 4.37 10.02 6.04
N THR A 634 4.09 8.94 6.77
CA THR A 634 4.96 8.42 7.84
C THR A 634 5.37 6.97 7.63
N GLN A 635 4.52 6.18 6.97
CA GLN A 635 4.81 4.78 6.66
C GLN A 635 4.72 4.54 5.16
N SER A 636 5.74 3.93 4.59
CA SER A 636 5.79 3.65 3.16
C SER A 636 6.62 2.41 2.85
N ALA A 637 6.18 1.65 1.86
CA ALA A 637 6.81 0.39 1.46
C ALA A 637 6.48 0.03 0.02
N VAL A 638 7.33 -0.82 -0.58
CA VAL A 638 7.12 -1.40 -1.91
C VAL A 638 6.72 -2.85 -1.75
N TYR A 639 5.60 -3.24 -2.34
CA TYR A 639 5.05 -4.59 -2.31
C TYR A 639 4.95 -5.15 -3.72
N ALA A 640 4.87 -6.47 -3.86
CA ALA A 640 4.62 -7.14 -5.13
C ALA A 640 3.13 -7.56 -5.25
N THR A 641 2.56 -7.31 -6.42
CA THR A 641 1.27 -7.83 -6.87
C THR A 641 1.55 -9.06 -7.72
N GLU A 642 1.40 -10.23 -7.12
CA GLU A 642 1.52 -11.55 -7.75
C GLU A 642 0.20 -12.27 -7.55
N VAL A 643 -0.36 -12.82 -8.62
CA VAL A 643 -1.69 -13.42 -8.62
C VAL A 643 -1.65 -14.78 -9.31
N SER A 644 -2.66 -15.60 -9.06
CA SER A 644 -2.83 -16.88 -9.76
C SER A 644 -3.08 -16.68 -11.27
N ALA A 645 -2.87 -17.73 -12.06
CA ALA A 645 -3.16 -17.71 -13.49
C ALA A 645 -4.65 -17.41 -13.78
N GLU A 646 -5.55 -17.90 -12.91
CA GLU A 646 -6.98 -17.63 -12.97
C GLU A 646 -7.29 -16.15 -12.77
N GLU A 647 -6.71 -15.54 -11.74
CA GLU A 647 -6.84 -14.10 -11.49
C GLU A 647 -6.25 -13.26 -12.61
N TYR A 648 -5.10 -13.67 -13.14
CA TYR A 648 -4.50 -13.01 -14.29
C TYR A 648 -5.46 -12.96 -15.48
N LEU A 649 -6.07 -14.09 -15.83
CA LEU A 649 -7.04 -14.18 -16.94
C LEU A 649 -8.35 -13.43 -16.65
N ALA A 650 -8.74 -13.31 -15.38
CA ALA A 650 -9.89 -12.50 -14.97
C ALA A 650 -9.64 -10.99 -15.11
N TYR A 651 -8.39 -10.55 -14.93
CA TYR A 651 -8.00 -9.13 -14.87
C TYR A 651 -7.33 -8.63 -16.15
N THR A 652 -6.90 -9.53 -17.04
CA THR A 652 -6.13 -9.17 -18.23
C THR A 652 -6.91 -8.18 -19.09
N THR A 653 -6.24 -7.12 -19.51
CA THR A 653 -6.76 -6.11 -20.45
C THR A 653 -6.25 -6.33 -21.87
N GLU A 654 -5.40 -7.34 -22.08
CA GLU A 654 -4.88 -7.69 -23.39
C GLU A 654 -6.02 -8.26 -24.25
N GLU A 655 -6.27 -7.64 -25.40
CA GLU A 655 -7.45 -7.94 -26.22
C GLU A 655 -7.46 -9.40 -26.69
N THR A 656 -6.30 -9.90 -27.13
CA THR A 656 -6.16 -11.28 -27.62
C THR A 656 -6.51 -12.32 -26.54
N GLU A 657 -6.10 -12.08 -25.29
CA GLU A 657 -6.39 -12.96 -24.16
C GLU A 657 -7.85 -12.84 -23.71
N LYS A 658 -8.39 -11.60 -23.66
CA LYS A 658 -9.80 -11.35 -23.34
C LYS A 658 -10.73 -12.07 -24.31
N VAL A 659 -10.49 -11.95 -25.61
CA VAL A 659 -11.29 -12.60 -26.66
C VAL A 659 -11.23 -14.13 -26.51
N GLU A 660 -10.06 -14.68 -26.18
CA GLU A 660 -9.93 -16.13 -25.93
C GLU A 660 -10.79 -16.59 -24.75
N VAL A 661 -10.78 -15.85 -23.64
CA VAL A 661 -11.62 -16.13 -22.46
C VAL A 661 -13.10 -16.10 -22.81
N TYR A 662 -13.58 -15.03 -23.45
CA TYR A 662 -14.99 -14.88 -23.79
C TYR A 662 -15.46 -15.90 -24.82
N HIS A 663 -14.66 -16.17 -25.85
CA HIS A 663 -15.01 -17.16 -26.86
C HIS A 663 -15.11 -18.58 -26.28
N LEU A 664 -14.26 -18.91 -25.30
CA LEU A 664 -14.38 -20.16 -24.58
C LEU A 664 -15.59 -20.17 -23.64
N ALA A 665 -15.89 -19.06 -22.97
CA ALA A 665 -17.07 -18.91 -22.13
C ALA A 665 -18.36 -19.13 -22.93
N GLU A 666 -18.46 -18.55 -24.14
CA GLU A 666 -19.58 -18.78 -25.07
C GLU A 666 -19.77 -20.26 -25.39
N LYS A 667 -18.68 -20.98 -25.68
CA LYS A 667 -18.72 -22.44 -25.94
C LYS A 667 -19.15 -23.25 -24.72
N LEU A 668 -18.94 -22.72 -23.52
CA LEU A 668 -19.32 -23.32 -22.25
C LEU A 668 -20.68 -22.80 -21.73
N GLY A 669 -21.50 -22.21 -22.60
CA GLY A 669 -22.84 -21.75 -22.24
C GLY A 669 -22.86 -20.46 -21.42
N GLY A 670 -21.82 -19.64 -21.51
CA GLY A 670 -21.65 -18.38 -20.78
C GLY A 670 -20.91 -18.51 -19.44
N ASP A 671 -20.37 -19.69 -19.12
CA ASP A 671 -19.61 -19.92 -17.89
C ASP A 671 -18.15 -19.41 -18.03
N ILE A 672 -17.96 -18.13 -17.65
CA ILE A 672 -16.66 -17.47 -17.65
C ILE A 672 -15.68 -18.09 -16.64
N GLU A 673 -16.16 -18.63 -15.51
CA GLU A 673 -15.29 -19.24 -14.50
C GLU A 673 -14.70 -20.55 -15.03
N ALA A 674 -15.53 -21.39 -15.67
CA ALA A 674 -15.08 -22.61 -16.31
C ALA A 674 -14.09 -22.33 -17.45
N ALA A 675 -14.31 -21.27 -18.23
CA ALA A 675 -13.40 -20.84 -19.29
C ALA A 675 -12.03 -20.45 -18.73
N ILE A 676 -12.00 -19.59 -17.70
CA ILE A 676 -10.77 -19.16 -17.03
C ILE A 676 -10.02 -20.36 -16.45
N ARG A 677 -10.71 -21.29 -15.78
CA ARG A 677 -10.10 -22.48 -15.18
C ARG A 677 -9.42 -23.36 -16.24
N GLN A 678 -10.11 -23.64 -17.35
CA GLN A 678 -9.53 -24.44 -18.44
C GLN A 678 -8.32 -23.76 -19.10
N LEU A 679 -8.36 -22.43 -19.29
CA LEU A 679 -7.24 -21.69 -19.86
C LEU A 679 -6.05 -21.62 -18.91
N ALA A 680 -6.29 -21.43 -17.61
CA ALA A 680 -5.24 -21.45 -16.58
C ALA A 680 -4.54 -22.80 -16.52
N GLU A 681 -5.29 -23.91 -16.56
CA GLU A 681 -4.73 -25.28 -16.64
C GLU A 681 -3.89 -25.49 -17.91
N ARG A 682 -4.35 -25.01 -19.07
CA ARG A 682 -3.56 -25.09 -20.32
C ARG A 682 -2.26 -24.30 -20.25
N ARG A 683 -2.23 -23.15 -19.57
CA ARG A 683 -1.01 -22.36 -19.35
C ARG A 683 -0.04 -23.11 -18.43
N ARG A 684 -0.53 -23.63 -17.30
CA ARG A 684 0.29 -24.41 -16.35
C ARG A 684 0.90 -25.69 -16.94
N ASN A 685 0.26 -26.29 -17.94
CA ASN A 685 0.77 -27.50 -18.61
C ASN A 685 1.73 -27.22 -19.78
N LYS A 686 1.91 -25.93 -20.17
CA LYS A 686 2.83 -25.51 -21.23
C LYS A 686 4.15 -24.96 -20.69
N GLU A 687 4.14 -24.47 -19.46
CA GLU A 687 5.33 -24.16 -18.64
C GLU A 687 5.88 -25.44 -18.01
#